data_AF-A0A1Y1KB36-F1
#
_entry.id   AF-A0A1Y1KB36-F1
#
_cell.length_a   1.000
_cell.length_b   1.000
_cell.length_c   1.000
_cell.angle_alpha   90.00
_cell.angle_beta   90.00
_cell.angle_gamma   90.00
#
_symmetry.space_group_name_H-M   'P 1'
#
loop_
_entity.id
_entity.type
_entity.pdbx_description
1 polymer ?
#
loop_
_entity_poly.entity_id
_entity_poly.type
_entity_poly.pdbx_seq_one_letter_code
_entity_poly.pdbx_strand_id
1 'polypeptide(L)'
;MSSKLEIQWTPAANKFITWGSELNLYETVSLRDGCIPTVKLSNTIGANLLATNSTHHYVKCIDIYPKCESDLLLAIGQVNGRVTLLTFGPSQFDSLSLPGKEFVPRHPRQCNVVAWNPIEGNLIAAGLDKYRSDHSLLLWDIMKCPTVSDMNGSGKLVVNTMAPGLELAKPVAEFGVSEMTHSLAWFNSNSKCVAVGMNLKNIKLIDFRDSSKAVNSTLTKAVYGLCIDPHNDKHLASFIDNQVCVWDTRNFEKPIVTLPHSKSVIKIGWSPTRHNLLTSLQRDSSVITLYDIQHTFVGTEEVEPSVLERVIVPGSPHNITSFSWHHSYENRLLTIALSGSVNDFTVCDRITLNWAPNSNMVWTFGSKTMKCINDDTSLYGTLCDISHKIKQRAIDGYGLKDDFLKNGELIDDVMVSKCWNWLQISSQLVEEGILRGYNSKHPGVRAVLKMDGTINKSELISMAWTDLGNVNCYSSAKIYKHEDRDKALHLCGWYFERDVSSLSLFLERLQKEQAYSRAAAISVFNLKIKMALDILNQGSENGLPNLNVVAMALAGFSDDKTSMWRQLCSATRAQLTDPYLRAMFAFLTAENYSYENVLNEDGMLVCDRIAFACTFLSDSKLHDYLRNLTSQLIDDGNLDGILLTGNSNDGIRLLQKYLDTTGDIQSTTIIGVKAFSNDMFGNAVKEWVSSYRNLLDTWQLWNERALFDIMLSSYRPTDKPPQQVYISCNFCGKSISAFMQGLNRGRGTFSRMGGTPNKLKMSSCPNCRKPLPRCAICLMHMGTTTGLHNSDDGDNRLAEFSHWFTWCQTCRHGGHASHMIHWFKEHSECPVTPCTCRCFSVDSLSNEIST
;
A
#
# COMPACT_ATOMS: atom_id res chain seq x y z
N MET A 1 -42.71 5.04 -34.98
CA MET A 1 -41.31 5.33 -35.36
C MET A 1 -40.65 5.96 -34.16
N SER A 2 -39.84 5.21 -33.40
CA SER A 2 -39.09 5.77 -32.27
C SER A 2 -38.08 6.78 -32.83
N SER A 3 -38.16 8.03 -32.38
CA SER A 3 -37.17 9.06 -32.69
C SER A 3 -35.83 8.61 -32.13
N LYS A 4 -34.82 8.47 -33.01
CA LYS A 4 -33.45 8.13 -32.62
C LYS A 4 -32.87 9.35 -31.88
N LEU A 5 -32.76 9.26 -30.55
CA LEU A 5 -32.13 10.29 -29.73
C LEU A 5 -30.61 10.13 -29.77
N GLU A 6 -29.92 11.14 -30.27
CA GLU A 6 -28.46 11.17 -30.34
C GLU A 6 -27.86 12.30 -29.50
N ILE A 7 -26.59 12.13 -29.13
CA ILE A 7 -25.81 13.06 -28.33
C ILE A 7 -24.38 13.13 -28.89
N GLN A 8 -23.82 14.34 -28.93
CA GLN A 8 -22.45 14.59 -29.37
C GLN A 8 -21.85 15.76 -28.58
N TRP A 9 -20.62 15.57 -28.09
CA TRP A 9 -19.81 16.67 -27.56
C TRP A 9 -19.43 17.61 -28.69
N THR A 10 -19.42 18.91 -28.40
CA THR A 10 -18.84 19.88 -29.33
C THR A 10 -17.31 19.89 -29.21
N PRO A 11 -16.57 20.46 -30.18
CA PRO A 11 -15.14 20.72 -30.02
C PRO A 11 -14.83 21.64 -28.83
N ALA A 12 -15.77 22.50 -28.45
CA ALA A 12 -15.68 23.30 -27.22
C ALA A 12 -15.91 22.40 -25.98
N ALA A 13 -14.96 22.43 -25.04
CA ALA A 13 -14.90 21.49 -23.92
C ALA A 13 -16.12 21.50 -22.96
N ASN A 14 -16.94 22.54 -22.98
CA ASN A 14 -18.06 22.69 -22.04
C ASN A 14 -19.44 22.57 -22.68
N LYS A 15 -19.54 22.33 -24.00
CA LYS A 15 -20.83 22.32 -24.71
C LYS A 15 -21.09 20.98 -25.40
N PHE A 16 -22.35 20.55 -25.40
CA PHE A 16 -22.80 19.35 -26.12
C PHE A 16 -24.16 19.59 -26.77
N ILE A 17 -24.46 18.83 -27.82
CA ILE A 17 -25.74 18.87 -28.53
C ILE A 17 -26.48 17.55 -28.37
N THR A 18 -27.81 17.62 -28.36
CA THR A 18 -28.69 16.45 -28.47
C THR A 18 -29.68 16.67 -29.59
N TRP A 19 -30.02 15.63 -30.35
CA TRP A 19 -31.04 15.73 -31.37
C TRP A 19 -31.93 14.50 -31.45
N GLY A 20 -33.19 14.74 -31.83
CA GLY A 20 -34.20 13.73 -32.07
C GLY A 20 -35.37 14.36 -32.83
N SER A 21 -36.36 14.86 -32.08
CA SER A 21 -37.44 15.70 -32.64
C SER A 21 -37.04 17.17 -32.75
N GLU A 22 -36.22 17.64 -31.83
CA GLU A 22 -35.68 18.99 -31.76
C GLU A 22 -34.17 18.91 -31.58
N LEU A 23 -33.46 19.96 -31.95
CA LEU A 23 -32.02 20.10 -31.80
C LEU A 23 -31.74 21.06 -30.63
N ASN A 24 -31.11 20.55 -29.57
CA ASN A 24 -30.84 21.30 -28.33
C ASN A 24 -29.34 21.46 -28.10
N LEU A 25 -28.93 22.65 -27.65
CA LEU A 25 -27.56 22.97 -27.24
C LEU A 25 -27.50 23.16 -25.72
N TYR A 26 -26.59 22.43 -25.07
CA TYR A 26 -26.36 22.50 -23.63
C TYR A 26 -24.94 22.94 -23.30
N GLU A 27 -24.79 23.58 -22.15
CA GLU A 27 -23.50 23.93 -21.54
C GLU A 27 -23.37 23.34 -20.13
N THR A 28 -22.25 22.68 -19.85
CA THR A 28 -22.00 22.03 -18.57
C THR A 28 -21.50 23.00 -17.51
N VAL A 29 -22.05 22.91 -16.30
CA VAL A 29 -21.72 23.76 -15.15
C VAL A 29 -21.40 22.88 -13.94
N SER A 30 -20.43 23.28 -13.12
CA SER A 30 -20.09 22.63 -11.86
C SER A 30 -21.13 22.97 -10.79
N LEU A 31 -21.66 21.97 -10.08
CA LEU A 31 -22.67 22.14 -9.02
C LEU A 31 -22.13 22.76 -7.71
N ARG A 32 -20.87 23.24 -7.70
CA ARG A 32 -20.25 23.90 -6.53
C ARG A 32 -20.67 25.37 -6.40
N ASP A 33 -21.00 26.00 -7.52
CA ASP A 33 -21.57 27.34 -7.56
C ASP A 33 -23.09 27.18 -7.43
N GLY A 34 -23.77 27.97 -6.59
CA GLY A 34 -25.20 27.84 -6.24
C GLY A 34 -26.24 27.98 -7.39
N CYS A 35 -25.86 27.62 -8.62
CA CYS A 35 -26.69 27.51 -9.80
C CYS A 35 -27.54 26.23 -9.76
N ILE A 36 -28.83 26.38 -10.04
CA ILE A 36 -29.74 25.25 -10.27
C ILE A 36 -29.67 24.92 -11.76
N PRO A 37 -29.09 23.78 -12.18
CA PRO A 37 -28.99 23.46 -13.60
C PRO A 37 -30.34 23.05 -14.17
N THR A 38 -30.53 23.26 -15.48
CA THR A 38 -31.73 22.78 -16.20
C THR A 38 -31.82 21.25 -16.20
N VAL A 39 -30.68 20.57 -16.34
CA VAL A 39 -30.58 19.11 -16.32
C VAL A 39 -29.44 18.70 -15.40
N LYS A 40 -29.72 17.79 -14.45
CA LYS A 40 -28.67 17.21 -13.60
C LYS A 40 -27.98 16.07 -14.35
N LEU A 41 -26.67 16.18 -14.59
CA LEU A 41 -25.88 15.16 -15.31
C LEU A 41 -25.21 14.16 -14.38
N SER A 42 -24.74 14.64 -13.21
CA SER A 42 -24.12 13.83 -12.16
C SER A 42 -24.30 14.51 -10.79
N ASN A 43 -23.69 13.97 -9.74
CA ASN A 43 -23.69 14.63 -8.42
C ASN A 43 -22.80 15.88 -8.37
N THR A 44 -21.89 16.05 -9.33
CA THR A 44 -20.93 17.16 -9.36
C THR A 44 -21.15 18.12 -10.53
N ILE A 45 -21.85 17.68 -11.59
CA ILE A 45 -22.00 18.44 -12.84
C ILE A 45 -23.48 18.51 -13.23
N GLY A 46 -23.91 19.69 -13.64
CA GLY A 46 -25.21 19.96 -14.27
C GLY A 46 -25.04 20.51 -15.69
N ALA A 47 -26.14 20.68 -16.40
CA ALA A 47 -26.17 21.31 -17.71
C ALA A 47 -27.31 22.34 -17.83
N ASN A 48 -27.01 23.46 -18.47
CA ASN A 48 -27.96 24.50 -18.81
C ASN A 48 -28.34 24.41 -20.29
N LEU A 49 -29.62 24.50 -20.61
CA LEU A 49 -30.10 24.58 -21.98
C LEU A 49 -29.86 26.01 -22.50
N LEU A 50 -29.04 26.16 -23.55
CA LEU A 50 -28.73 27.45 -24.16
C LEU A 50 -29.68 27.81 -25.30
N ALA A 51 -29.98 26.85 -26.17
CA ALA A 51 -30.81 27.07 -27.35
C ALA A 51 -31.52 25.78 -27.79
N THR A 52 -32.71 25.94 -28.37
CA THR A 52 -33.51 24.88 -29.00
C THR A 52 -33.87 25.33 -30.41
N ASN A 53 -33.57 24.48 -31.39
CA ASN A 53 -33.97 24.68 -32.77
C ASN A 53 -34.94 23.56 -33.20
N SER A 54 -36.15 23.96 -33.58
CA SER A 54 -37.22 23.08 -34.05
C SER A 54 -37.53 23.23 -35.55
N THR A 55 -36.80 24.06 -36.30
CA THR A 55 -37.12 24.38 -37.71
C THR A 55 -36.87 23.22 -38.67
N HIS A 56 -36.06 22.24 -38.27
CA HIS A 56 -35.71 21.08 -39.11
C HIS A 56 -36.31 19.79 -38.54
N HIS A 57 -37.50 19.40 -39.01
CA HIS A 57 -38.24 18.22 -38.51
C HIS A 57 -37.76 16.86 -39.08
N TYR A 58 -36.78 16.83 -39.99
CA TYR A 58 -36.34 15.62 -40.71
C TYR A 58 -34.82 15.46 -40.75
N VAL A 59 -34.17 15.66 -39.61
CA VAL A 59 -32.72 15.46 -39.48
C VAL A 59 -32.38 13.97 -39.41
N LYS A 60 -31.41 13.53 -40.21
CA LYS A 60 -30.92 12.14 -40.23
C LYS A 60 -29.53 11.99 -39.62
N CYS A 61 -28.64 12.93 -39.93
CA CYS A 61 -27.28 12.95 -39.42
C CYS A 61 -26.85 14.41 -39.22
N ILE A 62 -25.98 14.63 -38.24
CA ILE A 62 -25.39 15.93 -37.95
C ILE A 62 -23.89 15.70 -37.78
N ASP A 63 -23.09 16.65 -38.24
CA ASP A 63 -21.70 16.75 -37.81
C ASP A 63 -21.32 18.21 -37.53
N ILE A 64 -20.34 18.39 -36.65
CA ILE A 64 -19.96 19.69 -36.08
C ILE A 64 -18.67 20.16 -36.74
N TYR A 65 -18.61 21.45 -37.05
CA TYR A 65 -17.40 22.07 -37.59
C TYR A 65 -16.22 21.91 -36.62
N PRO A 66 -15.08 21.32 -37.04
CA PRO A 66 -14.05 20.84 -36.11
C PRO A 66 -13.13 21.92 -35.53
N LYS A 67 -13.05 23.11 -36.15
CA LYS A 67 -12.01 24.12 -35.85
C LYS A 67 -12.44 25.32 -35.00
N CYS A 68 -13.70 25.40 -34.55
CA CYS A 68 -14.18 26.56 -33.82
C CYS A 68 -14.42 26.23 -32.34
N GLU A 69 -13.75 26.96 -31.46
CA GLU A 69 -13.87 26.82 -30.00
C GLU A 69 -14.97 27.72 -29.40
N SER A 70 -15.35 28.81 -30.09
CA SER A 70 -16.30 29.80 -29.58
C SER A 70 -17.71 29.66 -30.18
N ASP A 71 -17.81 29.55 -31.50
CA ASP A 71 -19.07 29.50 -32.24
C ASP A 71 -19.33 28.13 -32.87
N LEU A 72 -20.58 27.68 -32.85
CA LEU A 72 -20.96 26.36 -33.36
C LEU A 72 -21.57 26.47 -34.74
N LEU A 73 -20.92 25.83 -35.72
CA LEU A 73 -21.46 25.58 -37.06
C LEU A 73 -21.74 24.10 -37.23
N LEU A 74 -22.98 23.77 -37.58
CA LEU A 74 -23.46 22.40 -37.77
C LEU A 74 -23.74 22.15 -39.25
N ALA A 75 -23.41 20.95 -39.73
CA ALA A 75 -23.90 20.45 -41.01
C ALA A 75 -24.98 19.39 -40.76
N ILE A 76 -26.17 19.61 -41.31
CA ILE A 76 -27.37 18.80 -41.06
C ILE A 76 -27.76 18.08 -42.35
N GLY A 77 -27.69 16.76 -42.36
CA GLY A 77 -28.18 15.92 -43.44
C GLY A 77 -29.67 15.61 -43.27
N GLN A 78 -30.47 15.93 -44.29
CA GLN A 78 -31.93 15.76 -44.27
C GLN A 78 -32.39 14.51 -45.05
N VAL A 79 -33.64 14.08 -44.83
CA VAL A 79 -34.28 12.94 -45.52
C VAL A 79 -34.40 13.14 -47.04
N ASN A 80 -34.48 14.39 -47.50
CA ASN A 80 -34.53 14.72 -48.93
C ASN A 80 -33.12 14.76 -49.58
N GLY A 81 -32.06 14.55 -48.81
CA GLY A 81 -30.67 14.52 -49.28
C GLY A 81 -29.94 15.85 -49.20
N ARG A 82 -30.65 16.93 -48.83
CA ARG A 82 -30.03 18.25 -48.66
C ARG A 82 -29.14 18.25 -47.41
N VAL A 83 -28.00 18.94 -47.52
CA VAL A 83 -27.15 19.27 -46.38
C VAL A 83 -27.25 20.76 -46.11
N THR A 84 -27.74 21.13 -44.94
CA THR A 84 -27.92 22.54 -44.55
C THR A 84 -26.94 22.92 -43.46
N LEU A 85 -26.34 24.10 -43.56
CA LEU A 85 -25.50 24.66 -42.51
C LEU A 85 -26.33 25.47 -41.50
N LEU A 86 -26.13 25.22 -40.21
CA LEU A 86 -26.92 25.85 -39.14
C LEU A 86 -26.02 26.34 -37.99
N THR A 87 -26.43 27.44 -37.37
CA THR A 87 -25.91 27.96 -36.10
C THR A 87 -27.07 28.18 -35.12
N PHE A 88 -26.80 28.22 -33.81
CA PHE A 88 -27.84 28.44 -32.79
C PHE A 88 -28.09 29.93 -32.47
N GLY A 89 -27.24 30.83 -32.95
CA GLY A 89 -27.30 32.25 -32.67
C GLY A 89 -26.31 33.04 -33.54
N PRO A 90 -26.18 34.36 -33.30
CA PRO A 90 -25.24 35.20 -34.02
C PRO A 90 -23.82 34.66 -33.90
N SER A 91 -23.14 34.49 -35.01
CA SER A 91 -21.83 33.85 -35.06
C SER A 91 -20.88 34.57 -36.01
N GLN A 92 -19.58 34.34 -35.86
CA GLN A 92 -18.58 34.82 -36.81
C GLN A 92 -18.85 34.31 -38.23
N PHE A 93 -19.55 33.18 -38.38
CA PHE A 93 -19.92 32.59 -39.67
C PHE A 93 -21.02 33.38 -40.40
N ASP A 94 -21.75 34.26 -39.71
CA ASP A 94 -22.76 35.13 -40.34
C ASP A 94 -22.08 36.11 -41.32
N SER A 95 -20.88 36.60 -40.97
CA SER A 95 -20.07 37.44 -41.86
C SER A 95 -19.63 36.72 -43.15
N LEU A 96 -19.56 35.38 -43.10
CA LEU A 96 -19.24 34.52 -44.23
C LEU A 96 -20.50 34.01 -44.96
N SER A 97 -21.70 34.41 -44.53
CA SER A 97 -22.99 33.96 -45.09
C SER A 97 -23.13 32.43 -45.19
N LEU A 98 -22.50 31.71 -44.26
CA LEU A 98 -22.54 30.24 -44.22
C LEU A 98 -23.83 29.69 -43.58
N PRO A 99 -24.39 30.29 -42.51
CA PRO A 99 -25.62 29.79 -41.91
C PRO A 99 -26.81 29.91 -42.86
N GLY A 100 -27.60 28.84 -42.98
CA GLY A 100 -28.71 28.74 -43.93
C GLY A 100 -28.31 28.26 -45.33
N LYS A 101 -27.02 28.07 -45.61
CA LYS A 101 -26.55 27.56 -46.92
C LYS A 101 -26.98 26.10 -47.10
N GLU A 102 -27.57 25.78 -48.26
CA GLU A 102 -28.03 24.44 -48.61
C GLU A 102 -27.20 23.83 -49.75
N PHE A 103 -26.72 22.61 -49.53
CA PHE A 103 -26.12 21.76 -50.56
C PHE A 103 -27.14 20.73 -51.02
N VAL A 104 -27.55 20.83 -52.28
CA VAL A 104 -28.68 20.06 -52.82
C VAL A 104 -28.14 19.03 -53.81
N PRO A 105 -28.40 17.72 -53.62
CA PRO A 105 -28.03 16.70 -54.57
C PRO A 105 -28.89 16.77 -55.84
N ARG A 106 -28.40 16.22 -56.96
CA ARG A 106 -29.12 16.23 -58.25
C ARG A 106 -30.49 15.58 -58.18
N HIS A 107 -30.61 14.52 -57.38
CA HIS A 107 -31.88 13.82 -57.15
C HIS A 107 -32.16 13.70 -55.65
N PRO A 108 -33.38 14.01 -55.20
CA PRO A 108 -33.75 13.94 -53.79
C PRO A 108 -33.78 12.49 -53.32
N ARG A 109 -33.00 12.19 -52.28
CA ARG A 109 -32.86 10.85 -51.67
C ARG A 109 -32.23 10.98 -50.28
N GLN A 110 -32.40 9.99 -49.40
CA GLN A 110 -31.95 10.11 -48.02
C GLN A 110 -30.44 10.36 -47.90
N CYS A 111 -30.06 11.31 -47.04
CA CYS A 111 -28.69 11.47 -46.58
C CYS A 111 -28.46 10.64 -45.31
N ASN A 112 -27.59 9.64 -45.42
CA ASN A 112 -27.31 8.68 -44.35
C ASN A 112 -26.19 9.14 -43.42
N VAL A 113 -25.21 9.88 -43.96
CA VAL A 113 -24.07 10.39 -43.20
C VAL A 113 -23.61 11.73 -43.78
N VAL A 114 -23.28 12.66 -42.90
CA VAL A 114 -22.57 13.91 -43.20
C VAL A 114 -21.33 13.91 -42.31
N ALA A 115 -20.19 14.29 -42.88
CA ALA A 115 -18.94 14.37 -42.13
C ALA A 115 -18.08 15.55 -42.61
N TRP A 116 -17.71 16.41 -41.67
CA TRP A 116 -16.71 17.46 -41.85
C TRP A 116 -15.32 16.86 -41.93
N ASN A 117 -14.51 17.44 -42.80
CA ASN A 117 -13.10 17.09 -42.85
C ASN A 117 -12.36 17.71 -41.63
N PRO A 118 -11.71 16.89 -40.79
CA PRO A 118 -11.06 17.38 -39.56
C PRO A 118 -9.87 18.30 -39.85
N ILE A 119 -9.17 18.10 -40.98
CA ILE A 119 -7.98 18.86 -41.36
C ILE A 119 -8.35 20.07 -42.22
N GLU A 120 -9.15 19.87 -43.26
CA GLU A 120 -9.61 20.91 -44.20
C GLU A 120 -11.07 21.27 -43.94
N GLY A 121 -11.31 22.09 -42.92
CA GLY A 121 -12.67 22.42 -42.47
C GLY A 121 -13.59 23.05 -43.52
N ASN A 122 -13.12 23.46 -44.69
CA ASN A 122 -13.99 23.92 -45.78
C ASN A 122 -14.68 22.77 -46.54
N LEU A 123 -14.26 21.51 -46.34
CA LEU A 123 -14.78 20.34 -47.05
C LEU A 123 -15.81 19.57 -46.22
N ILE A 124 -16.93 19.22 -46.85
CA ILE A 124 -17.99 18.38 -46.28
C ILE A 124 -18.26 17.21 -47.22
N ALA A 125 -18.26 15.98 -46.69
CA ALA A 125 -18.73 14.82 -47.42
C ALA A 125 -20.16 14.44 -47.02
N ALA A 126 -20.98 14.11 -48.01
CA ALA A 126 -22.35 13.64 -47.83
C ALA A 126 -22.52 12.27 -48.48
N GLY A 127 -22.96 11.29 -47.68
CA GLY A 127 -23.32 9.95 -48.13
C GLY A 127 -24.83 9.80 -48.30
N LEU A 128 -25.24 9.38 -49.49
CA LEU A 128 -26.62 9.31 -49.92
C LEU A 128 -27.06 7.87 -50.24
N ASP A 129 -28.38 7.69 -50.35
CA ASP A 129 -29.00 6.47 -50.86
C ASP A 129 -28.68 6.20 -52.34
N LYS A 130 -28.97 4.97 -52.76
CA LYS A 130 -28.72 4.50 -54.14
C LYS A 130 -29.64 5.19 -55.14
N TYR A 131 -29.05 5.67 -56.23
CA TYR A 131 -29.76 6.14 -57.42
C TYR A 131 -29.11 5.57 -58.69
N ARG A 132 -29.93 5.18 -59.68
CA ARG A 132 -29.52 4.32 -60.83
C ARG A 132 -28.47 4.95 -61.76
N SER A 133 -28.26 6.25 -61.71
CA SER A 133 -27.36 6.97 -62.63
C SER A 133 -26.65 8.13 -61.96
N ASP A 134 -26.55 8.11 -60.63
CA ASP A 134 -25.96 9.19 -59.85
C ASP A 134 -25.06 8.62 -58.74
N HIS A 135 -24.16 9.47 -58.26
CA HIS A 135 -23.14 9.13 -57.27
C HIS A 135 -23.68 9.19 -55.85
N SER A 136 -23.37 8.21 -55.01
CA SER A 136 -23.84 8.19 -53.62
C SER A 136 -22.98 9.00 -52.65
N LEU A 137 -21.72 9.27 -53.00
CA LEU A 137 -20.81 10.09 -52.19
C LEU A 137 -20.54 11.41 -52.89
N LEU A 138 -20.91 12.52 -52.24
CA LEU A 138 -20.70 13.87 -52.75
C LEU A 138 -19.79 14.65 -51.81
N LEU A 139 -18.76 15.30 -52.36
CA LEU A 139 -17.85 16.18 -51.63
C LEU A 139 -18.17 17.64 -51.99
N TRP A 140 -18.39 18.47 -50.98
CA TRP A 140 -18.73 19.88 -51.12
C TRP A 140 -17.62 20.74 -50.54
N ASP A 141 -17.37 21.90 -51.15
CA ASP A 141 -16.50 22.95 -50.61
C ASP A 141 -17.37 24.16 -50.27
N ILE A 142 -17.47 24.46 -48.98
CA ILE A 142 -18.37 25.50 -48.46
C ILE A 142 -18.00 26.89 -49.00
N MET A 143 -16.73 27.12 -49.34
CA MET A 143 -16.21 28.41 -49.78
C MET A 143 -16.38 28.65 -51.29
N LYS A 144 -16.52 27.58 -52.09
CA LYS A 144 -16.61 27.66 -53.57
C LYS A 144 -18.04 27.76 -54.10
N CYS A 145 -19.04 27.80 -53.23
CA CYS A 145 -20.42 27.89 -53.64
C CYS A 145 -20.85 29.36 -53.72
N PRO A 146 -21.45 29.80 -54.85
CA PRO A 146 -21.80 31.21 -55.09
C PRO A 146 -22.71 31.74 -53.98
N THR A 147 -22.42 32.95 -53.52
CA THR A 147 -23.30 33.71 -52.63
C THR A 147 -24.39 34.37 -53.46
N VAL A 148 -25.59 34.52 -52.89
CA VAL A 148 -26.75 35.13 -53.56
C VAL A 148 -26.48 36.58 -54.04
N SER A 149 -25.37 37.20 -53.61
CA SER A 149 -24.91 38.53 -53.99
C SER A 149 -24.26 38.64 -55.39
N ASP A 150 -23.85 37.53 -56.03
CA ASP A 150 -23.06 37.58 -57.28
C ASP A 150 -23.92 37.59 -58.57
N MET A 151 -25.25 37.63 -58.46
CA MET A 151 -26.18 37.54 -59.59
C MET A 151 -26.32 38.79 -60.48
N ASN A 152 -25.55 39.86 -60.26
CA ASN A 152 -25.65 41.11 -61.05
C ASN A 152 -24.55 41.32 -62.11
N GLY A 153 -23.74 40.32 -62.44
CA GLY A 153 -22.62 40.46 -63.38
C GLY A 153 -22.60 39.41 -64.49
N SER A 154 -22.85 39.86 -65.72
CA SER A 154 -22.61 39.19 -67.02
C SER A 154 -23.67 38.20 -67.53
N GLY A 155 -24.38 38.65 -68.58
CA GLY A 155 -25.32 37.85 -69.34
C GLY A 155 -24.64 36.96 -70.37
N LYS A 156 -25.14 35.73 -70.51
CA LYS A 156 -25.18 34.96 -71.76
C LYS A 156 -26.32 33.92 -71.68
N LEU A 157 -27.14 33.94 -72.72
CA LEU A 157 -28.33 33.11 -72.94
C LEU A 157 -27.99 31.62 -73.12
N VAL A 158 -28.88 30.71 -72.70
CA VAL A 158 -29.57 29.70 -73.54
C VAL A 158 -30.36 28.67 -72.69
N VAL A 159 -31.71 28.77 -72.79
CA VAL A 159 -32.76 27.74 -73.05
C VAL A 159 -33.15 26.64 -72.02
N ASN A 160 -34.34 26.86 -71.45
CA ASN A 160 -35.49 26.00 -71.13
C ASN A 160 -35.33 24.68 -70.34
N THR A 161 -35.59 24.76 -69.02
CA THR A 161 -36.71 24.03 -68.38
C THR A 161 -37.15 24.76 -67.10
N MET A 162 -38.45 24.73 -66.78
CA MET A 162 -39.12 25.70 -65.90
C MET A 162 -38.81 25.60 -64.39
N ALA A 163 -37.92 26.46 -63.91
CA ALA A 163 -37.96 27.19 -62.62
C ALA A 163 -36.82 28.24 -62.62
N PRO A 164 -37.00 29.48 -62.11
CA PRO A 164 -36.00 30.54 -62.22
C PRO A 164 -34.76 30.23 -61.38
N GLY A 165 -33.59 30.41 -62.01
CA GLY A 165 -32.26 29.96 -61.60
C GLY A 165 -31.81 30.37 -60.20
N LEU A 166 -31.55 29.36 -59.37
CA LEU A 166 -30.47 29.36 -58.38
C LEU A 166 -29.35 28.53 -59.01
N GLU A 167 -28.16 29.09 -59.25
CA GLU A 167 -27.01 28.26 -59.59
C GLU A 167 -26.72 27.36 -58.38
N LEU A 168 -27.21 26.13 -58.44
CA LEU A 168 -26.97 25.12 -57.42
C LEU A 168 -25.47 24.83 -57.40
N ALA A 169 -24.88 24.86 -56.19
CA ALA A 169 -23.53 24.42 -55.96
C ALA A 169 -23.29 23.08 -56.67
N LYS A 170 -22.17 22.93 -57.36
CA LYS A 170 -21.73 21.63 -57.87
C LYS A 170 -20.79 20.98 -56.86
N PRO A 171 -20.89 19.66 -56.64
CA PRO A 171 -19.94 18.97 -55.78
C PRO A 171 -18.55 19.00 -56.42
N VAL A 172 -17.54 19.12 -55.56
CA VAL A 172 -16.12 19.17 -55.94
C VAL A 172 -15.63 17.80 -56.40
N ALA A 173 -16.16 16.73 -55.80
CA ALA A 173 -15.91 15.36 -56.21
C ALA A 173 -17.15 14.50 -55.98
N GLU A 174 -17.33 13.50 -56.83
CA GLU A 174 -18.45 12.55 -56.78
C GLU A 174 -17.89 11.12 -56.89
N PHE A 175 -18.38 10.18 -56.07
CA PHE A 175 -17.96 8.77 -56.11
C PHE A 175 -19.14 7.82 -55.88
N GLY A 176 -19.08 6.61 -56.45
CA GLY A 176 -20.06 5.56 -56.15
C GLY A 176 -21.33 5.60 -57.01
N VAL A 177 -21.20 5.42 -58.32
CA VAL A 177 -22.36 5.37 -59.24
C VAL A 177 -23.21 4.15 -58.94
N SER A 178 -24.53 4.33 -58.74
CA SER A 178 -25.46 3.23 -58.45
C SER A 178 -25.16 2.42 -57.19
N GLU A 179 -24.39 2.98 -56.27
CA GLU A 179 -24.09 2.39 -54.97
C GLU A 179 -24.87 3.15 -53.86
N MET A 180 -24.90 2.62 -52.65
CA MET A 180 -25.50 3.26 -51.47
C MET A 180 -24.39 3.50 -50.46
N THR A 181 -24.30 4.71 -49.89
CA THR A 181 -23.34 5.02 -48.84
C THR A 181 -24.03 4.92 -47.49
N HIS A 182 -23.55 4.04 -46.59
CA HIS A 182 -24.13 3.84 -45.27
C HIS A 182 -23.42 4.63 -44.16
N SER A 183 -22.09 4.63 -44.19
CA SER A 183 -21.27 5.33 -43.21
C SER A 183 -19.96 5.80 -43.83
N LEU A 184 -19.31 6.75 -43.15
CA LEU A 184 -18.14 7.47 -43.65
C LEU A 184 -17.26 7.91 -42.48
N ALA A 185 -15.95 7.78 -42.61
CA ALA A 185 -14.97 8.31 -41.67
C ALA A 185 -13.75 8.91 -42.39
N TRP A 186 -13.31 10.09 -41.96
CA TRP A 186 -12.11 10.76 -42.46
C TRP A 186 -10.85 10.25 -41.77
N PHE A 187 -9.75 10.16 -42.50
CA PHE A 187 -8.43 9.90 -41.92
C PHE A 187 -7.86 11.17 -41.30
N ASN A 188 -7.16 11.05 -40.16
CA ASN A 188 -6.67 12.20 -39.39
C ASN A 188 -5.31 12.70 -39.88
N SER A 189 -4.55 11.89 -40.62
CA SER A 189 -3.23 12.25 -41.17
C SER A 189 -3.31 12.77 -42.60
N ASN A 190 -4.35 12.39 -43.37
CA ASN A 190 -4.50 12.79 -44.76
C ASN A 190 -5.90 13.34 -45.05
N SER A 191 -5.96 14.64 -45.38
CA SER A 191 -7.19 15.38 -45.62
C SER A 191 -7.96 14.94 -46.87
N LYS A 192 -7.35 14.16 -47.78
CA LYS A 192 -7.98 13.74 -49.03
C LYS A 192 -8.48 12.31 -49.00
N CYS A 193 -8.16 11.54 -47.96
CA CYS A 193 -8.56 10.15 -47.86
C CYS A 193 -9.78 9.98 -46.96
N VAL A 194 -10.67 9.07 -47.34
CA VAL A 194 -11.88 8.73 -46.59
C VAL A 194 -12.17 7.22 -46.68
N ALA A 195 -12.68 6.64 -45.60
CA ALA A 195 -13.20 5.27 -45.57
C ALA A 195 -14.73 5.31 -45.69
N VAL A 196 -15.29 4.51 -46.59
CA VAL A 196 -16.72 4.54 -46.92
C VAL A 196 -17.31 3.13 -46.99
N GLY A 197 -18.41 2.92 -46.27
CA GLY A 197 -19.14 1.66 -46.26
C GLY A 197 -20.23 1.67 -47.33
N MET A 198 -20.10 0.83 -48.36
CA MET A 198 -20.96 0.87 -49.54
C MET A 198 -21.77 -0.41 -49.77
N ASN A 199 -23.03 -0.22 -50.17
CA ASN A 199 -23.95 -1.23 -50.71
C ASN A 199 -24.09 -2.53 -49.88
N LEU A 200 -23.89 -2.45 -48.56
CA LEU A 200 -23.86 -3.60 -47.62
C LEU A 200 -22.91 -4.74 -48.05
N LYS A 201 -21.87 -4.42 -48.82
CA LYS A 201 -21.01 -5.43 -49.47
C LYS A 201 -19.53 -5.15 -49.32
N ASN A 202 -19.15 -3.88 -49.22
CA ASN A 202 -17.74 -3.54 -49.10
C ASN A 202 -17.52 -2.26 -48.29
N ILE A 203 -16.33 -2.18 -47.71
CA ILE A 203 -15.74 -0.91 -47.29
C ILE A 203 -14.70 -0.54 -48.34
N LYS A 204 -14.73 0.70 -48.83
CA LYS A 204 -13.77 1.24 -49.80
C LYS A 204 -13.02 2.40 -49.17
N LEU A 205 -11.71 2.45 -49.41
CA LEU A 205 -10.86 3.60 -49.10
C LEU A 205 -10.74 4.44 -50.37
N ILE A 206 -11.09 5.71 -50.29
CA ILE A 206 -11.14 6.63 -51.44
C ILE A 206 -10.19 7.79 -51.17
N ASP A 207 -9.42 8.18 -52.18
CA ASP A 207 -8.60 9.38 -52.17
C ASP A 207 -9.19 10.36 -53.19
N PHE A 208 -9.67 11.51 -52.73
CA PHE A 208 -10.33 12.50 -53.59
C PHE A 208 -9.40 13.17 -54.60
N ARG A 209 -8.08 12.92 -54.54
CA ARG A 209 -7.14 13.29 -55.62
C ARG A 209 -7.38 12.48 -56.90
N ASP A 210 -7.89 11.26 -56.77
CA ASP A 210 -8.37 10.41 -57.86
C ASP A 210 -9.75 9.84 -57.51
N SER A 211 -10.80 10.64 -57.75
CA SER A 211 -12.19 10.26 -57.49
C SER A 211 -12.76 9.22 -58.45
N SER A 212 -11.96 8.67 -59.37
CA SER A 212 -12.43 7.64 -60.32
C SER A 212 -12.31 6.21 -59.76
N LYS A 213 -11.38 5.99 -58.82
CA LYS A 213 -11.03 4.65 -58.30
C LYS A 213 -10.92 4.65 -56.78
N ALA A 214 -11.21 3.49 -56.18
CA ALA A 214 -10.90 3.25 -54.77
C ALA A 214 -9.42 2.85 -54.65
N VAL A 215 -8.75 3.34 -53.61
CA VAL A 215 -7.35 3.01 -53.28
C VAL A 215 -7.24 1.57 -52.79
N ASN A 216 -8.16 1.16 -51.91
CA ASN A 216 -8.25 -0.20 -51.38
C ASN A 216 -9.72 -0.54 -51.10
N SER A 217 -10.09 -1.82 -51.09
CA SER A 217 -11.45 -2.24 -50.79
C SER A 217 -11.49 -3.64 -50.20
N THR A 218 -12.40 -3.85 -49.25
CA THR A 218 -12.64 -5.15 -48.62
C THR A 218 -14.08 -5.59 -48.80
N LEU A 219 -14.31 -6.88 -49.00
CA LEU A 219 -15.67 -7.44 -49.12
C LEU A 219 -16.17 -7.81 -47.73
N THR A 220 -17.08 -6.99 -47.19
CA THR A 220 -17.67 -7.19 -45.87
C THR A 220 -19.07 -6.60 -45.80
N LYS A 221 -19.92 -7.21 -44.99
CA LYS A 221 -21.24 -6.65 -44.66
C LYS A 221 -21.18 -5.66 -43.48
N ALA A 222 -20.06 -5.62 -42.75
CA ALA A 222 -19.79 -4.70 -41.64
C ALA A 222 -19.53 -3.27 -42.14
N VAL A 223 -20.56 -2.62 -42.68
CA VAL A 223 -20.42 -1.29 -43.32
C VAL A 223 -21.02 -0.15 -42.50
N TYR A 224 -21.50 -0.42 -41.28
CA TYR A 224 -22.14 0.57 -40.43
C TYR A 224 -21.15 1.17 -39.42
N GLY A 225 -21.38 2.45 -39.09
CA GLY A 225 -20.68 3.17 -38.03
C GLY A 225 -19.16 3.21 -38.16
N LEU A 226 -18.64 3.37 -39.39
CA LEU A 226 -17.19 3.49 -39.60
C LEU A 226 -16.58 4.55 -38.68
N CYS A 227 -15.51 4.19 -37.98
CA CYS A 227 -14.81 5.06 -37.05
C CYS A 227 -13.32 4.76 -37.09
N ILE A 228 -12.49 5.77 -37.39
CA ILE A 228 -11.03 5.64 -37.44
C ILE A 228 -10.47 5.95 -36.05
N ASP A 229 -9.42 5.24 -35.64
CA ASP A 229 -8.71 5.51 -34.38
C ASP A 229 -8.05 6.90 -34.45
N PRO A 230 -8.41 7.84 -33.55
CA PRO A 230 -7.86 9.20 -33.51
C PRO A 230 -6.33 9.26 -33.38
N HIS A 231 -5.72 8.22 -32.79
CA HIS A 231 -4.28 8.16 -32.56
C HIS A 231 -3.52 7.38 -33.65
N ASN A 232 -4.21 6.55 -34.43
CA ASN A 232 -3.59 5.69 -35.43
C ASN A 232 -4.52 5.42 -36.64
N ASP A 233 -4.29 6.13 -37.74
CA ASP A 233 -5.03 5.97 -39.01
C ASP A 233 -4.99 4.57 -39.63
N LYS A 234 -4.14 3.68 -39.14
CA LYS A 234 -4.10 2.28 -39.60
C LYS A 234 -5.32 1.50 -39.13
N HIS A 235 -5.93 1.89 -38.01
CA HIS A 235 -7.01 1.13 -37.39
C HIS A 235 -8.37 1.75 -37.70
N LEU A 236 -9.25 0.92 -38.25
CA LEU A 236 -10.61 1.28 -38.61
C LEU A 236 -11.58 0.33 -37.93
N ALA A 237 -12.61 0.84 -37.26
CA ALA A 237 -13.68 0.05 -36.67
C ALA A 237 -14.97 0.18 -37.49
N SER A 238 -15.75 -0.89 -37.52
CA SER A 238 -17.05 -0.98 -38.20
C SER A 238 -17.92 -2.02 -37.52
N PHE A 239 -19.22 -2.04 -37.79
CA PHE A 239 -20.08 -3.10 -37.25
C PHE A 239 -21.14 -3.60 -38.25
N ILE A 240 -21.64 -4.81 -38.00
CA ILE A 240 -22.83 -5.39 -38.61
C ILE A 240 -23.60 -6.13 -37.53
N ASP A 241 -24.92 -5.92 -37.46
CA ASP A 241 -25.81 -6.62 -36.55
C ASP A 241 -25.17 -6.79 -35.16
N ASN A 242 -24.75 -7.99 -34.78
CA ASN A 242 -24.18 -8.32 -33.48
C ASN A 242 -22.65 -8.50 -33.48
N GLN A 243 -21.91 -7.92 -34.44
CA GLN A 243 -20.46 -8.04 -34.53
C GLN A 243 -19.81 -6.68 -34.79
N VAL A 244 -18.73 -6.38 -34.06
CA VAL A 244 -17.85 -5.24 -34.32
C VAL A 244 -16.54 -5.75 -34.90
N CYS A 245 -16.13 -5.23 -36.05
CA CYS A 245 -14.91 -5.60 -36.74
C CYS A 245 -13.92 -4.45 -36.72
N VAL A 246 -12.67 -4.75 -36.36
CA VAL A 246 -11.53 -3.82 -36.44
C VAL A 246 -10.61 -4.26 -37.58
N TRP A 247 -10.19 -3.33 -38.42
CA TRP A 247 -9.46 -3.53 -39.67
C TRP A 247 -8.13 -2.80 -39.64
N ASP A 248 -7.10 -3.37 -40.31
CA ASP A 248 -5.87 -2.66 -40.66
C ASP A 248 -6.02 -2.13 -42.09
N THR A 249 -5.88 -0.83 -42.30
CA THR A 249 -5.98 -0.23 -43.64
C THR A 249 -4.82 -0.62 -44.57
N ARG A 250 -3.70 -1.10 -44.01
CA ARG A 250 -2.56 -1.66 -44.77
C ARG A 250 -2.82 -3.09 -45.23
N ASN A 251 -3.51 -3.89 -44.42
CA ASN A 251 -3.87 -5.27 -44.71
C ASN A 251 -5.39 -5.45 -44.67
N PHE A 252 -6.05 -4.97 -45.73
CA PHE A 252 -7.49 -4.75 -45.74
C PHE A 252 -8.31 -5.96 -46.24
N GLU A 253 -7.72 -7.15 -46.36
CA GLU A 253 -8.45 -8.35 -46.84
C GLU A 253 -9.37 -8.95 -45.78
N LYS A 254 -8.95 -8.93 -44.51
CA LYS A 254 -9.66 -9.53 -43.37
C LYS A 254 -9.59 -8.62 -42.14
N PRO A 255 -10.56 -8.68 -41.22
CA PRO A 255 -10.49 -7.92 -39.98
C PRO A 255 -9.36 -8.46 -39.09
N ILE A 256 -8.69 -7.57 -38.36
CA ILE A 256 -7.71 -7.93 -37.32
C ILE A 256 -8.44 -8.61 -36.16
N VAL A 257 -9.59 -8.04 -35.77
CA VAL A 257 -10.40 -8.49 -34.63
C VAL A 257 -11.86 -8.47 -35.00
N THR A 258 -12.59 -9.52 -34.62
CA THR A 258 -14.05 -9.56 -34.65
C THR A 258 -14.58 -9.78 -33.24
N LEU A 259 -15.34 -8.82 -32.74
CA LEU A 259 -15.91 -8.78 -31.40
C LEU A 259 -17.39 -9.16 -31.46
N PRO A 260 -17.78 -10.35 -30.97
CA PRO A 260 -19.17 -10.78 -30.98
C PRO A 260 -19.97 -10.16 -29.83
N HIS A 261 -21.22 -9.81 -30.11
CA HIS A 261 -22.20 -9.30 -29.15
C HIS A 261 -23.45 -10.19 -29.09
N SER A 262 -24.17 -10.12 -27.97
CA SER A 262 -25.43 -10.84 -27.78
C SER A 262 -26.61 -10.15 -28.48
N LYS A 263 -26.57 -8.82 -28.58
CA LYS A 263 -27.59 -7.99 -29.25
C LYS A 263 -26.98 -7.18 -30.39
N SER A 264 -27.84 -6.63 -31.25
CA SER A 264 -27.38 -5.78 -32.36
C SER A 264 -26.75 -4.49 -31.84
N VAL A 265 -25.60 -4.12 -32.38
CA VAL A 265 -24.87 -2.88 -32.10
C VAL A 265 -25.60 -1.69 -32.74
N ILE A 266 -25.70 -0.59 -32.00
CA ILE A 266 -26.31 0.68 -32.44
C ILE A 266 -25.22 1.68 -32.85
N LYS A 267 -24.18 1.80 -32.02
CA LYS A 267 -23.14 2.82 -32.16
C LYS A 267 -21.80 2.28 -31.66
N ILE A 268 -20.73 2.66 -32.34
CA ILE A 268 -19.35 2.44 -31.90
C ILE A 268 -18.60 3.78 -31.91
N GLY A 269 -17.50 3.87 -31.17
CA GLY A 269 -16.65 5.05 -31.17
C GLY A 269 -15.32 4.82 -30.46
N TRP A 270 -14.23 5.31 -31.06
CA TRP A 270 -12.94 5.34 -30.38
C TRP A 270 -12.88 6.46 -29.35
N SER A 271 -12.13 6.25 -28.28
CA SER A 271 -11.81 7.31 -27.33
C SER A 271 -10.77 8.26 -27.94
N PRO A 272 -11.04 9.57 -28.05
CA PRO A 272 -10.11 10.54 -28.62
C PRO A 272 -8.92 10.87 -27.72
N THR A 273 -9.04 10.59 -26.41
CA THR A 273 -7.96 10.84 -25.44
C THR A 273 -7.17 9.59 -25.10
N ARG A 274 -7.70 8.40 -25.42
CA ARG A 274 -7.11 7.11 -24.99
C ARG A 274 -6.87 6.23 -26.19
N HIS A 275 -5.60 5.87 -26.36
CA HIS A 275 -5.15 4.87 -27.31
C HIS A 275 -5.89 3.56 -27.12
N ASN A 276 -6.22 2.89 -28.23
CA ASN A 276 -6.72 1.53 -28.28
C ASN A 276 -8.04 1.25 -27.56
N LEU A 277 -8.76 2.27 -27.08
CA LEU A 277 -10.03 2.10 -26.38
C LEU A 277 -11.21 2.30 -27.33
N LEU A 278 -11.86 1.20 -27.71
CA LEU A 278 -13.06 1.18 -28.53
C LEU A 278 -14.30 1.00 -27.66
N THR A 279 -15.36 1.75 -27.94
CA THR A 279 -16.64 1.58 -27.25
C THR A 279 -17.72 1.11 -28.19
N SER A 280 -18.63 0.32 -27.65
CA SER A 280 -19.78 -0.22 -28.35
C SER A 280 -21.03 -0.11 -27.49
N LEU A 281 -22.14 0.25 -28.15
CA LEU A 281 -23.46 0.32 -27.55
C LEU A 281 -24.39 -0.67 -28.24
N GLN A 282 -25.03 -1.51 -27.44
CA GLN A 282 -25.97 -2.53 -27.90
C GLN A 282 -27.42 -2.03 -27.84
N ARG A 283 -28.29 -2.60 -28.69
CA ARG A 283 -29.72 -2.28 -28.71
C ARG A 283 -30.41 -2.73 -27.43
N ASP A 284 -31.30 -1.87 -26.93
CA ASP A 284 -32.06 -2.10 -25.70
C ASP A 284 -31.18 -2.50 -24.51
N SER A 285 -30.05 -1.82 -24.37
CA SER A 285 -29.06 -2.02 -23.31
C SER A 285 -28.92 -0.76 -22.46
N SER A 286 -28.86 -0.93 -21.14
CA SER A 286 -28.46 0.13 -20.20
C SER A 286 -26.94 0.15 -19.96
N VAL A 287 -26.19 -0.73 -20.64
CA VAL A 287 -24.73 -0.86 -20.48
C VAL A 287 -24.00 -0.56 -21.77
N ILE A 288 -22.79 0.00 -21.61
CA ILE A 288 -21.82 0.24 -22.68
C ILE A 288 -20.65 -0.72 -22.49
N THR A 289 -20.19 -1.34 -23.57
CA THR A 289 -19.01 -2.21 -23.54
C THR A 289 -17.81 -1.46 -24.10
N LEU A 290 -16.72 -1.44 -23.33
CA LEU A 290 -15.42 -0.90 -23.66
C LEU A 290 -14.47 -2.06 -24.01
N TYR A 291 -13.68 -1.89 -25.05
CA TYR A 291 -12.67 -2.84 -25.50
C TYR A 291 -11.32 -2.14 -25.54
N ASP A 292 -10.38 -2.59 -24.72
CA ASP A 292 -8.98 -2.19 -24.80
C ASP A 292 -8.24 -3.21 -25.68
N ILE A 293 -7.83 -2.77 -26.87
CA ILE A 293 -7.26 -3.63 -27.92
C ILE A 293 -5.74 -3.43 -27.94
N GLN A 294 -5.01 -4.29 -27.24
CA GLN A 294 -3.57 -4.19 -27.17
C GLN A 294 -2.91 -4.96 -28.31
N HIS A 295 -2.19 -4.24 -29.16
CA HIS A 295 -1.40 -4.81 -30.24
C HIS A 295 -0.01 -5.18 -29.72
N THR A 296 0.28 -6.47 -29.66
CA THR A 296 1.59 -7.01 -29.27
C THR A 296 2.42 -7.35 -30.51
N PHE A 297 3.62 -6.79 -30.56
CA PHE A 297 4.62 -7.10 -31.59
C PHE A 297 5.65 -8.06 -30.99
N VAL A 298 5.85 -9.22 -31.61
CA VAL A 298 6.95 -10.13 -31.27
C VAL A 298 7.94 -10.13 -32.44
N GLY A 299 9.00 -9.33 -32.31
CA GLY A 299 9.94 -9.11 -33.41
C GLY A 299 9.34 -8.26 -34.53
N THR A 300 9.21 -8.81 -35.73
CA THR A 300 8.58 -8.17 -36.91
C THR A 300 7.23 -8.76 -37.28
N GLU A 301 6.78 -9.82 -36.58
CA GLU A 301 5.50 -10.45 -36.81
C GLU A 301 4.43 -9.85 -35.87
N GLU A 302 3.32 -9.41 -36.46
CA GLU A 302 2.13 -8.96 -35.74
C GLU A 302 1.38 -10.19 -35.20
N VAL A 303 1.36 -10.35 -33.87
CA VAL A 303 0.59 -11.39 -33.20
C VAL A 303 -0.88 -10.95 -33.11
N GLU A 304 -1.81 -11.90 -32.99
CA GLU A 304 -3.21 -11.58 -32.72
C GLU A 304 -3.33 -10.65 -31.49
N PRO A 305 -4.02 -9.51 -31.61
CA PRO A 305 -4.09 -8.53 -30.54
C PRO A 305 -4.90 -9.08 -29.37
N SER A 306 -4.45 -8.80 -28.15
CA SER A 306 -5.20 -9.15 -26.95
C SER A 306 -6.29 -8.11 -26.69
N VAL A 307 -7.53 -8.57 -26.54
CA VAL A 307 -8.68 -7.70 -26.28
C VAL A 307 -9.14 -7.87 -24.84
N LEU A 308 -9.17 -6.77 -24.08
CA LEU A 308 -9.74 -6.74 -22.75
C LEU A 308 -11.14 -6.10 -22.82
N GLU A 309 -12.17 -6.91 -22.52
CA GLU A 309 -13.55 -6.45 -22.45
C GLU A 309 -13.88 -5.89 -21.06
N ARG A 310 -14.60 -4.77 -21.04
CA ARG A 310 -15.14 -4.15 -19.83
C ARG A 310 -16.55 -3.63 -20.07
N VAL A 311 -17.46 -3.92 -19.16
CA VAL A 311 -18.82 -3.35 -19.19
C VAL A 311 -18.90 -2.20 -18.19
N ILE A 312 -19.48 -1.08 -18.61
CA ILE A 312 -19.79 0.06 -17.74
C ILE A 312 -21.31 0.30 -17.71
N VAL A 313 -21.80 0.77 -16.56
CA VAL A 313 -23.22 1.10 -16.34
C VAL A 313 -23.31 2.61 -16.04
N PRO A 314 -23.57 3.46 -17.04
CA PRO A 314 -23.67 4.90 -16.86
C PRO A 314 -25.01 5.30 -16.23
N GLY A 315 -25.22 4.94 -14.97
CA GLY A 315 -26.21 5.48 -14.03
C GLY A 315 -27.72 5.41 -14.37
N SER A 316 -28.12 5.15 -15.62
CA SER A 316 -29.53 5.12 -16.03
C SER A 316 -30.06 3.68 -16.05
N PRO A 317 -31.22 3.39 -15.44
CA PRO A 317 -31.89 2.11 -15.60
C PRO A 317 -32.56 1.96 -16.98
N HIS A 318 -32.57 3.01 -17.80
CA HIS A 318 -33.22 3.03 -19.10
C HIS A 318 -32.25 2.67 -20.25
N ASN A 319 -32.81 2.23 -21.38
CA ASN A 319 -32.05 1.89 -22.57
C ASN A 319 -31.29 3.11 -23.10
N ILE A 320 -29.97 3.00 -23.20
CA ILE A 320 -29.09 4.04 -23.76
C ILE A 320 -29.26 4.04 -25.27
N THR A 321 -29.48 5.22 -25.85
CA THR A 321 -29.66 5.37 -27.30
C THR A 321 -28.39 5.85 -28.00
N SER A 322 -27.57 6.66 -27.32
CA SER A 322 -26.30 7.17 -27.85
C SER A 322 -25.33 7.55 -26.73
N PHE A 323 -24.05 7.61 -27.09
CA PHE A 323 -22.97 8.15 -26.24
C PHE A 323 -22.05 9.06 -27.05
N SER A 324 -21.25 9.87 -26.36
CA SER A 324 -20.17 10.66 -26.93
C SER A 324 -19.00 10.77 -25.96
N TRP A 325 -17.79 10.47 -26.44
CA TRP A 325 -16.55 10.75 -25.71
C TRP A 325 -16.27 12.24 -25.70
N HIS A 326 -15.69 12.72 -24.59
CA HIS A 326 -15.18 14.07 -24.52
C HIS A 326 -13.84 14.18 -25.27
N HIS A 327 -13.63 15.25 -26.04
CA HIS A 327 -12.43 15.43 -26.88
C HIS A 327 -11.14 15.73 -26.09
N SER A 328 -11.22 16.52 -25.01
CA SER A 328 -10.05 16.98 -24.24
C SER A 328 -9.89 16.36 -22.84
N TYR A 329 -10.95 16.27 -22.04
CA TYR A 329 -10.95 15.62 -20.72
C TYR A 329 -10.87 14.11 -20.83
N GLU A 330 -9.77 13.54 -20.30
CA GLU A 330 -9.57 12.10 -20.23
C GLU A 330 -10.69 11.41 -19.44
N ASN A 331 -11.05 10.19 -19.86
CA ASN A 331 -11.98 9.31 -19.17
C ASN A 331 -13.42 9.84 -19.02
N ARG A 332 -13.80 10.93 -19.70
CA ARG A 332 -15.15 11.51 -19.60
C ARG A 332 -16.04 11.08 -20.78
N LEU A 333 -17.23 10.56 -20.47
CA LEU A 333 -18.20 10.05 -21.42
C LEU A 333 -19.59 10.59 -21.10
N LEU A 334 -20.28 11.14 -22.10
CA LEU A 334 -21.71 11.45 -21.99
C LEU A 334 -22.57 10.36 -22.60
N THR A 335 -23.72 10.12 -21.99
CA THR A 335 -24.70 9.14 -22.47
C THR A 335 -26.11 9.74 -22.42
N ILE A 336 -26.95 9.37 -23.38
CA ILE A 336 -28.37 9.75 -23.42
C ILE A 336 -29.23 8.48 -23.47
N ALA A 337 -30.25 8.43 -22.63
CA ALA A 337 -31.21 7.34 -22.61
C ALA A 337 -32.47 7.66 -23.41
N LEU A 338 -33.26 6.63 -23.74
CA LEU A 338 -34.52 6.78 -24.48
C LEU A 338 -35.53 7.69 -23.75
N SER A 339 -35.44 7.79 -22.42
CA SER A 339 -36.23 8.72 -21.60
C SER A 339 -35.85 10.19 -21.77
N GLY A 340 -34.75 10.49 -22.48
CA GLY A 340 -34.17 11.82 -22.60
C GLY A 340 -33.20 12.19 -21.46
N SER A 341 -32.97 11.31 -20.49
CA SER A 341 -32.01 11.57 -19.41
C SER A 341 -30.57 11.54 -19.94
N VAL A 342 -29.79 12.57 -19.65
CA VAL A 342 -28.36 12.67 -20.00
C VAL A 342 -27.52 12.46 -18.75
N ASN A 343 -26.52 11.56 -18.82
CA ASN A 343 -25.61 11.28 -17.71
C ASN A 343 -24.15 11.55 -18.11
N ASP A 344 -23.40 12.16 -17.19
CA ASP A 344 -21.95 12.33 -17.28
C ASP A 344 -21.24 11.25 -16.45
N PHE A 345 -20.44 10.43 -17.13
CA PHE A 345 -19.79 9.27 -16.56
C PHE A 345 -18.27 9.35 -16.72
N THR A 346 -17.55 9.08 -15.63
CA THR A 346 -16.08 9.00 -15.64
C THR A 346 -15.63 7.55 -15.64
N VAL A 347 -14.93 7.13 -16.69
CA VAL A 347 -14.36 5.80 -16.87
C VAL A 347 -13.07 5.68 -16.05
N CYS A 348 -13.16 5.19 -14.81
CA CYS A 348 -11.95 4.98 -13.98
C CYS A 348 -11.06 3.86 -14.51
N ASP A 349 -9.75 4.06 -14.52
CA ASP A 349 -8.77 3.05 -14.92
C ASP A 349 -8.58 1.93 -13.89
N ARG A 350 -8.07 0.78 -14.34
CA ARG A 350 -7.53 -0.23 -13.44
C ARG A 350 -6.18 0.29 -12.92
N ILE A 351 -6.10 0.48 -11.61
CA ILE A 351 -4.86 0.85 -10.96
C ILE A 351 -4.01 -0.42 -10.85
N THR A 352 -2.91 -0.49 -11.60
CA THR A 352 -1.90 -1.54 -11.37
C THR A 352 -1.03 -1.11 -10.20
N LEU A 353 -1.00 -1.93 -9.15
CA LEU A 353 -0.26 -1.68 -7.92
C LEU A 353 0.94 -2.60 -7.86
N ASN A 354 2.12 -2.02 -7.67
CA ASN A 354 3.36 -2.74 -7.41
C ASN A 354 3.82 -2.42 -6.00
N TRP A 355 4.19 -3.45 -5.25
CA TRP A 355 4.68 -3.31 -3.88
C TRP A 355 6.08 -3.88 -3.80
N ALA A 356 7.03 -3.03 -3.38
CA ALA A 356 8.39 -3.43 -3.09
C ALA A 356 8.53 -3.96 -1.65
N PRO A 357 9.44 -4.91 -1.40
CA PRO A 357 9.65 -5.48 -0.06
C PRO A 357 10.08 -4.47 1.02
N ASN A 358 10.58 -3.28 0.63
CA ASN A 358 10.99 -2.19 1.52
C ASN A 358 9.85 -1.21 1.86
N SER A 359 8.58 -1.67 1.78
CA SER A 359 7.37 -0.87 2.05
C SER A 359 7.09 0.25 1.03
N ASN A 360 7.77 0.27 -0.11
CA ASN A 360 7.45 1.23 -1.16
C ASN A 360 6.32 0.68 -2.04
N MET A 361 5.26 1.48 -2.20
CA MET A 361 4.12 1.13 -3.04
C MET A 361 4.04 2.11 -4.20
N VAL A 362 4.00 1.60 -5.43
CA VAL A 362 3.93 2.41 -6.65
C VAL A 362 2.72 1.99 -7.46
N TRP A 363 1.99 2.97 -7.98
CA TRP A 363 0.89 2.73 -8.89
C TRP A 363 0.80 3.78 -9.99
N THR A 364 0.19 3.39 -11.10
CA THR A 364 -0.06 4.28 -12.24
C THR A 364 -1.17 5.28 -11.90
N PHE A 365 -0.93 6.56 -12.13
CA PHE A 365 -1.91 7.63 -12.03
C PHE A 365 -2.03 8.33 -13.38
N GLY A 366 -3.09 8.00 -14.12
CA GLY A 366 -3.27 8.48 -15.48
C GLY A 366 -2.21 7.96 -16.47
N SER A 367 -2.10 8.61 -17.63
CA SER A 367 -1.26 8.15 -18.75
C SER A 367 0.24 8.41 -18.59
N LYS A 368 0.64 9.38 -17.75
CA LYS A 368 2.03 9.87 -17.70
C LYS A 368 2.67 9.92 -16.32
N THR A 369 1.91 9.69 -15.25
CA THR A 369 2.44 9.83 -13.90
C THR A 369 2.32 8.53 -13.13
N MET A 370 3.34 8.22 -12.33
CA MET A 370 3.26 7.19 -11.29
C MET A 370 3.24 7.89 -9.95
N LYS A 371 2.41 7.39 -9.04
CA LYS A 371 2.43 7.81 -7.64
C LYS A 371 3.16 6.76 -6.84
N CYS A 372 3.95 7.20 -5.88
CA CYS A 372 4.60 6.33 -4.91
C CYS A 372 4.23 6.75 -3.49
N ILE A 373 4.19 5.77 -2.59
CA ILE A 373 4.15 5.95 -1.15
C ILE A 373 5.37 5.21 -0.60
N ASN A 374 6.16 5.92 0.19
CA ASN A 374 7.36 5.39 0.83
C ASN A 374 7.18 5.34 2.36
N ASP A 375 8.11 4.70 3.06
CA ASP A 375 8.10 4.55 4.52
C ASP A 375 8.04 5.90 5.27
N ASP A 376 8.63 6.96 4.70
CA ASP A 376 8.63 8.33 5.26
C ASP A 376 7.25 9.01 5.28
N THR A 377 6.26 8.39 4.63
CA THR A 377 4.91 8.97 4.55
C THR A 377 4.19 8.76 5.88
N SER A 378 3.61 9.82 6.44
CA SER A 378 2.87 9.79 7.73
C SER A 378 1.74 8.75 7.80
N LEU A 379 1.31 8.23 6.65
CA LEU A 379 0.33 7.16 6.54
C LEU A 379 0.77 5.88 7.26
N TYR A 380 2.04 5.48 7.14
CA TYR A 380 2.54 4.25 7.77
C TYR A 380 2.57 4.32 9.29
N GLY A 381 2.96 5.48 9.83
CA GLY A 381 2.89 5.74 11.28
C GLY A 381 1.47 5.66 11.83
N THR A 382 0.45 5.93 11.02
CA THR A 382 -0.98 5.83 11.43
C THR A 382 -1.48 4.39 11.41
N LEU A 383 -0.96 3.55 10.51
CA LEU A 383 -1.40 2.17 10.32
C LEU A 383 -0.86 1.21 11.39
N CYS A 384 0.20 1.59 12.13
CA CYS A 384 0.78 0.83 13.23
C CYS A 384 1.18 -0.61 12.87
N ASP A 385 1.60 -0.85 11.62
CA ASP A 385 1.96 -2.18 11.10
C ASP A 385 3.19 -2.77 11.81
N ILE A 386 3.18 -4.09 12.02
CA ILE A 386 4.26 -4.82 12.69
C ILE A 386 5.55 -4.79 11.87
N SER A 387 5.46 -4.80 10.54
CA SER A 387 6.64 -4.77 9.66
C SER A 387 7.46 -3.48 9.87
N HIS A 388 6.78 -2.33 9.92
CA HIS A 388 7.37 -1.03 10.20
C HIS A 388 7.92 -0.96 11.64
N LYS A 389 7.18 -1.49 12.63
CA LYS A 389 7.67 -1.57 14.03
C LYS A 389 8.95 -2.39 14.15
N ILE A 390 9.04 -3.55 13.49
CA ILE A 390 10.23 -4.40 13.51
C ILE A 390 11.42 -3.65 12.89
N LYS A 391 11.20 -2.98 11.76
CA LYS A 391 12.24 -2.19 11.07
C LYS A 391 12.76 -1.06 11.96
N GLN A 392 11.87 -0.27 12.57
CA GLN A 392 12.24 0.82 13.46
C GLN A 392 12.99 0.30 14.70
N ARG A 393 12.48 -0.75 15.35
CA ARG A 393 13.15 -1.41 16.48
C ARG A 393 14.54 -1.91 16.13
N ALA A 394 14.74 -2.47 14.92
CA ALA A 394 16.04 -2.93 14.47
C ALA A 394 17.04 -1.77 14.33
N ILE A 395 16.60 -0.62 13.79
CA ILE A 395 17.40 0.61 13.69
C ILE A 395 17.73 1.16 15.09
N ASP A 396 16.78 1.13 16.01
CA ASP A 396 16.96 1.57 17.40
C ASP A 396 17.83 0.60 18.24
N GLY A 397 18.26 -0.51 17.65
CA GLY A 397 19.14 -1.49 18.28
C GLY A 397 18.44 -2.41 19.29
N TYR A 398 17.14 -2.64 19.14
CA TYR A 398 16.38 -3.58 19.97
C TYR A 398 17.00 -4.98 19.94
N GLY A 399 17.24 -5.55 21.12
CA GLY A 399 17.85 -6.85 21.31
C GLY A 399 19.37 -6.85 21.31
N LEU A 400 20.03 -5.80 20.81
CA LEU A 400 21.49 -5.72 20.78
C LEU A 400 22.09 -5.27 22.12
N LYS A 401 21.30 -4.63 22.99
CA LYS A 401 21.77 -4.19 24.32
C LYS A 401 21.95 -5.40 25.24
N ASP A 402 23.03 -5.41 26.02
CA ASP A 402 23.32 -6.50 26.98
C ASP A 402 22.29 -6.56 28.12
N ASP A 403 21.83 -5.40 28.58
CA ASP A 403 20.84 -5.27 29.65
C ASP A 403 19.42 -5.54 29.14
N PHE A 404 18.71 -6.47 29.78
CA PHE A 404 17.33 -6.84 29.42
C PHE A 404 16.35 -5.68 29.63
N LEU A 405 16.53 -4.86 30.67
CA LEU A 405 15.64 -3.73 30.98
C LEU A 405 15.66 -2.70 29.86
N LYS A 406 16.85 -2.35 29.36
CA LYS A 406 17.02 -1.39 28.27
C LYS A 406 16.46 -1.87 26.94
N ASN A 407 16.28 -3.19 26.77
CA ASN A 407 15.56 -3.75 25.63
C ASN A 407 14.04 -3.60 25.82
N GLY A 408 13.53 -3.78 27.03
CA GLY A 408 12.12 -3.56 27.36
C GLY A 408 11.66 -2.10 27.26
N GLU A 409 12.55 -1.13 27.51
CA GLU A 409 12.28 0.32 27.37
C GLU A 409 12.16 0.79 25.91
N LEU A 410 12.74 0.06 24.95
CA LEU A 410 12.69 0.40 23.53
C LEU A 410 11.37 -0.05 22.85
N ILE A 411 10.47 -0.67 23.60
CA ILE A 411 9.29 -1.33 23.05
C ILE A 411 8.03 -0.66 23.59
N ASP A 412 7.16 -0.23 22.68
CA ASP A 412 5.83 0.31 23.04
C ASP A 412 4.85 -0.79 23.50
N ASP A 413 5.09 -2.05 23.10
CA ASP A 413 4.25 -3.17 23.47
C ASP A 413 4.46 -3.59 24.93
N VAL A 414 3.42 -3.37 25.73
CA VAL A 414 3.40 -3.66 27.16
C VAL A 414 3.68 -5.14 27.46
N MET A 415 3.23 -6.09 26.63
CA MET A 415 3.42 -7.53 26.87
C MET A 415 4.89 -7.93 26.70
N VAL A 416 5.52 -7.48 25.61
CA VAL A 416 6.93 -7.78 25.34
C VAL A 416 7.83 -7.10 26.38
N SER A 417 7.53 -5.86 26.75
CA SER A 417 8.25 -5.13 27.80
C SER A 417 8.19 -5.86 29.15
N LYS A 418 7.01 -6.36 29.56
CA LYS A 418 6.86 -7.19 30.76
C LYS A 418 7.65 -8.50 30.70
N CYS A 419 7.68 -9.15 29.54
CA CYS A 419 8.49 -10.35 29.33
C CYS A 419 9.98 -10.07 29.58
N TRP A 420 10.52 -8.95 29.08
CA TRP A 420 11.90 -8.54 29.34
C TRP A 420 12.17 -8.25 30.82
N ASN A 421 11.25 -7.54 31.48
CA ASN A 421 11.34 -7.28 32.91
C ASN A 421 11.36 -8.58 33.72
N TRP A 422 10.53 -9.56 33.34
CA TRP A 422 10.52 -10.86 34.00
C TRP A 422 11.82 -11.64 33.77
N LEU A 423 12.36 -11.65 32.54
CA LEU A 423 13.63 -12.31 32.24
C LEU A 423 14.78 -11.74 33.07
N GLN A 424 14.80 -10.42 33.27
CA GLN A 424 15.76 -9.75 34.15
C GLN A 424 15.63 -10.23 35.60
N ILE A 425 14.41 -10.19 36.16
CA ILE A 425 14.14 -10.63 37.54
C ILE A 425 14.56 -12.09 37.72
N SER A 426 14.22 -12.94 36.76
CA SER A 426 14.58 -14.36 36.80
C SER A 426 16.10 -14.56 36.74
N SER A 427 16.84 -13.80 35.93
CA SER A 427 18.31 -13.88 35.88
C SER A 427 18.92 -13.48 37.20
N GLN A 428 18.45 -12.35 37.76
CA GLN A 428 18.94 -11.82 39.02
C GLN A 428 18.73 -12.80 40.19
N LEU A 429 17.55 -13.42 40.30
CA LEU A 429 17.26 -14.42 41.34
C LEU A 429 18.11 -15.69 41.24
N VAL A 430 18.54 -16.06 40.02
CA VAL A 430 19.46 -17.18 39.78
C VAL A 430 20.90 -16.78 40.15
N GLU A 431 21.33 -15.56 39.80
CA GLU A 431 22.65 -15.02 40.15
C GLU A 431 22.82 -14.83 41.66
N GLU A 432 21.79 -14.34 42.35
CA GLU A 432 21.73 -14.24 43.83
C GLU A 432 21.66 -15.62 44.51
N GLY A 433 21.42 -16.69 43.73
CA GLY A 433 21.40 -18.06 44.23
C GLY A 433 20.17 -18.40 45.07
N ILE A 434 19.05 -17.70 44.89
CA ILE A 434 17.74 -18.03 45.49
C ILE A 434 17.14 -19.23 44.74
N LEU A 435 17.32 -19.26 43.41
CA LEU A 435 16.86 -20.32 42.53
C LEU A 435 18.02 -21.27 42.19
N ARG A 436 18.30 -22.25 43.08
CA ARG A 436 19.37 -23.26 42.88
C ARG A 436 18.82 -24.58 42.36
N GLY A 437 19.64 -25.30 41.59
CA GLY A 437 19.36 -26.68 41.17
C GLY A 437 18.58 -26.83 39.87
N TYR A 438 18.47 -25.78 39.07
CA TYR A 438 17.84 -25.80 37.75
C TYR A 438 18.91 -25.70 36.65
N ASN A 439 18.78 -26.50 35.59
CA ASN A 439 19.68 -26.47 34.43
C ASN A 439 19.44 -25.26 33.49
N SER A 440 18.42 -24.46 33.78
CA SER A 440 17.98 -23.31 32.98
C SER A 440 18.33 -21.99 33.66
N LYS A 441 18.79 -21.00 32.89
CA LYS A 441 18.99 -19.61 33.37
C LYS A 441 17.69 -18.91 33.79
N HIS A 442 16.55 -19.35 33.27
CA HIS A 442 15.25 -18.73 33.54
C HIS A 442 14.19 -19.80 33.88
N PRO A 443 14.17 -20.32 35.13
CA PRO A 443 13.18 -21.30 35.56
C PRO A 443 11.79 -20.66 35.72
N GLY A 444 10.75 -21.30 35.18
CA GLY A 444 9.36 -20.90 35.37
C GLY A 444 8.76 -21.39 36.69
N VAL A 445 7.60 -20.84 37.07
CA VAL A 445 6.88 -21.22 38.29
C VAL A 445 6.56 -22.72 38.34
N ARG A 446 6.27 -23.36 37.19
CA ARG A 446 6.02 -24.82 37.14
C ARG A 446 7.25 -25.63 37.52
N ALA A 447 8.43 -25.20 37.07
CA ALA A 447 9.69 -25.86 37.40
C ALA A 447 10.02 -25.67 38.88
N VAL A 448 9.79 -24.47 39.41
CA VAL A 448 10.02 -24.14 40.82
C VAL A 448 9.12 -24.94 41.77
N LEU A 449 7.84 -25.08 41.43
CA LEU A 449 6.88 -25.88 42.21
C LEU A 449 7.03 -27.39 42.00
N LYS A 450 7.96 -27.84 41.15
CA LYS A 450 8.20 -29.25 40.83
C LYS A 450 6.93 -30.01 40.44
N MET A 451 6.07 -29.38 39.64
CA MET A 451 4.76 -29.95 39.27
C MET A 451 4.86 -31.29 38.54
N ASP A 452 5.99 -31.56 37.91
CA ASP A 452 6.27 -32.81 37.19
C ASP A 452 7.00 -33.85 38.07
N GLY A 453 7.15 -33.60 39.37
CA GLY A 453 7.87 -34.44 40.35
C GLY A 453 7.06 -34.76 41.62
N THR A 454 7.74 -35.20 42.69
CA THR A 454 7.10 -35.53 43.97
C THR A 454 6.60 -34.27 44.69
N ILE A 455 5.28 -34.21 44.96
CA ILE A 455 4.62 -33.09 45.63
C ILE A 455 5.08 -33.00 47.09
N ASN A 456 5.77 -31.91 47.43
CA ASN A 456 6.02 -31.54 48.82
C ASN A 456 4.75 -30.90 49.41
N LYS A 457 4.35 -31.34 50.61
CA LYS A 457 3.12 -30.84 51.26
C LYS A 457 3.37 -29.46 51.87
N SER A 458 2.54 -28.50 51.53
CA SER A 458 2.59 -27.15 52.13
C SER A 458 2.04 -27.12 53.56
N GLU A 459 2.61 -26.27 54.41
CA GLU A 459 2.09 -25.99 55.75
C GLU A 459 0.85 -25.09 55.67
N LEU A 460 -0.23 -25.44 56.37
CA LEU A 460 -1.45 -24.65 56.44
C LEU A 460 -1.44 -23.75 57.69
N ILE A 461 -1.50 -22.43 57.47
CA ILE A 461 -1.59 -21.41 58.50
C ILE A 461 -2.98 -20.77 58.41
N SER A 462 -3.70 -20.75 59.53
CA SER A 462 -5.00 -20.08 59.65
C SER A 462 -4.83 -18.78 60.43
N MET A 463 -5.09 -17.63 59.79
CA MET A 463 -4.99 -16.31 60.42
C MET A 463 -6.39 -15.74 60.65
N ALA A 464 -6.74 -15.41 61.89
CA ALA A 464 -8.02 -14.78 62.21
C ALA A 464 -8.00 -13.28 61.85
N TRP A 465 -9.10 -12.76 61.33
CA TRP A 465 -9.24 -11.33 61.01
C TRP A 465 -9.20 -10.43 62.25
N THR A 466 -9.59 -10.97 63.42
CA THR A 466 -9.48 -10.32 64.72
C THR A 466 -8.05 -9.94 65.06
N ASP A 467 -7.11 -10.83 64.79
CA ASP A 467 -5.68 -10.68 65.13
C ASP A 467 -4.98 -9.65 64.24
N LEU A 468 -5.64 -9.26 63.16
CA LEU A 468 -5.20 -8.26 62.18
C LEU A 468 -5.84 -6.88 62.42
N GLY A 469 -6.60 -6.73 63.51
CA GLY A 469 -7.19 -5.46 63.94
C GLY A 469 -8.57 -5.14 63.38
N ASN A 470 -9.28 -6.14 62.85
CA ASN A 470 -10.67 -6.03 62.39
C ASN A 470 -11.62 -6.69 63.39
N VAL A 471 -12.07 -5.90 64.37
CA VAL A 471 -12.83 -6.40 65.54
C VAL A 471 -14.19 -7.01 65.16
N ASN A 472 -14.73 -6.68 63.98
CA ASN A 472 -16.06 -7.10 63.52
C ASN A 472 -16.07 -8.40 62.68
N CYS A 473 -14.93 -9.11 62.54
CA CYS A 473 -14.79 -10.29 61.69
C CYS A 473 -14.19 -11.47 62.46
N TYR A 474 -14.93 -12.58 62.56
CA TYR A 474 -14.53 -13.77 63.32
C TYR A 474 -13.99 -14.91 62.45
N SER A 475 -14.10 -14.84 61.12
CA SER A 475 -13.52 -15.82 60.21
C SER A 475 -11.99 -15.79 60.21
N SER A 476 -11.40 -16.86 59.66
CA SER A 476 -9.97 -16.97 59.41
C SER A 476 -9.66 -17.20 57.94
N ALA A 477 -8.62 -16.53 57.46
CA ALA A 477 -8.02 -16.75 56.14
C ALA A 477 -7.04 -17.92 56.21
N LYS A 478 -7.09 -18.82 55.22
CA LYS A 478 -6.19 -19.97 55.09
C LYS A 478 -5.05 -19.62 54.14
N ILE A 479 -3.82 -19.69 54.64
CA ILE A 479 -2.60 -19.41 53.90
C ILE A 479 -1.74 -20.67 53.86
N TYR A 480 -1.23 -21.02 52.70
CA TYR A 480 -0.34 -22.17 52.51
C TYR A 480 1.09 -21.71 52.32
N LYS A 481 2.04 -22.26 53.08
CA LYS A 481 3.45 -21.89 53.01
C LYS A 481 4.34 -23.09 52.72
N HIS A 482 5.32 -22.87 51.86
CA HIS A 482 6.37 -23.83 51.51
C HIS A 482 7.51 -23.09 50.81
N GLU A 483 8.75 -23.56 50.94
CA GLU A 483 9.93 -22.94 50.30
C GLU A 483 9.76 -22.82 48.77
N ASP A 484 9.16 -23.83 48.13
CA ASP A 484 8.87 -23.82 46.69
C ASP A 484 7.80 -22.77 46.32
N ARG A 485 6.83 -22.48 47.21
CA ARG A 485 5.85 -21.40 47.01
C ARG A 485 6.49 -20.03 47.19
N ASP A 486 7.41 -19.89 48.15
CA ASP A 486 8.14 -18.64 48.37
C ASP A 486 9.00 -18.28 47.15
N LYS A 487 9.68 -19.26 46.54
CA LYS A 487 10.39 -19.09 45.27
C LYS A 487 9.45 -18.69 44.11
N ALA A 488 8.24 -19.25 44.04
CA ALA A 488 7.23 -18.85 43.06
C ALA A 488 6.74 -17.40 43.31
N LEU A 489 6.58 -16.99 44.57
CA LEU A 489 6.23 -15.61 44.93
C LEU A 489 7.35 -14.63 44.59
N HIS A 490 8.62 -15.00 44.76
CA HIS A 490 9.76 -14.21 44.28
C HIS A 490 9.69 -13.95 42.77
N LEU A 491 9.41 -14.98 41.97
CA LEU A 491 9.26 -14.85 40.51
C LEU A 491 8.08 -13.94 40.11
N CYS A 492 7.03 -13.89 40.93
CA CYS A 492 5.88 -13.00 40.71
C CYS A 492 6.08 -11.58 41.26
N GLY A 493 7.20 -11.31 41.95
CA GLY A 493 7.45 -10.03 42.64
C GLY A 493 6.58 -9.81 43.88
N TRP A 494 6.01 -10.87 44.46
CA TRP A 494 5.13 -10.87 45.65
C TRP A 494 5.82 -11.40 46.91
N TYR A 495 7.14 -11.52 46.90
CA TYR A 495 7.86 -11.90 48.11
C TYR A 495 8.01 -10.70 49.03
N PHE A 496 7.08 -10.61 49.97
CA PHE A 496 7.18 -9.72 51.11
C PHE A 496 7.69 -10.57 52.27
N GLU A 497 8.93 -10.35 52.71
CA GLU A 497 9.35 -10.90 53.99
C GLU A 497 8.32 -10.50 55.06
N ARG A 498 8.24 -11.22 56.18
CA ARG A 498 7.27 -10.89 57.26
C ARG A 498 7.39 -9.45 57.79
N ASP A 499 8.35 -8.67 57.30
CA ASP A 499 8.48 -7.24 57.45
C ASP A 499 7.48 -6.44 56.60
N VAL A 500 6.61 -5.72 57.31
CA VAL A 500 5.66 -4.72 56.80
C VAL A 500 6.34 -3.69 55.89
N SER A 501 7.63 -3.42 56.11
CA SER A 501 8.45 -2.49 55.35
C SER A 501 8.65 -2.87 53.87
N SER A 502 8.73 -4.17 53.56
CA SER A 502 8.90 -4.64 52.18
C SER A 502 7.63 -4.46 51.35
N LEU A 503 6.48 -4.75 51.97
CA LEU A 503 5.16 -4.53 51.39
C LEU A 503 4.90 -3.03 51.20
N SER A 504 5.23 -2.18 52.18
CA SER A 504 5.02 -0.73 52.05
C SER A 504 5.82 -0.13 50.90
N LEU A 505 7.09 -0.54 50.72
CA LEU A 505 7.92 -0.09 49.59
C LEU A 505 7.33 -0.50 48.22
N PHE A 506 6.82 -1.73 48.12
CA PHE A 506 6.17 -2.20 46.91
C PHE A 506 4.88 -1.42 46.60
N LEU A 507 4.07 -1.16 47.61
CA LEU A 507 2.84 -0.38 47.48
C LEU A 507 3.12 1.09 47.15
N GLU A 508 4.16 1.69 47.71
CA GLU A 508 4.60 3.05 47.36
C GLU A 508 5.06 3.15 45.90
N ARG A 509 5.74 2.12 45.37
CA ARG A 509 6.10 2.07 43.95
C ARG A 509 4.85 2.06 43.05
N LEU A 510 3.87 1.23 43.38
CA LEU A 510 2.60 1.19 42.61
C LEU A 510 1.82 2.50 42.69
N GLN A 511 1.87 3.19 43.83
CA GLN A 511 1.26 4.51 43.98
C GLN A 511 1.97 5.57 43.13
N LYS A 512 3.31 5.51 43.01
CA LYS A 512 4.07 6.37 42.09
C LYS A 512 3.72 6.11 40.62
N GLU A 513 3.44 4.85 40.26
CA GLU A 513 2.94 4.45 38.95
C GLU A 513 1.45 4.77 38.73
N GLN A 514 0.79 5.45 39.69
CA GLN A 514 -0.65 5.77 39.70
C GLN A 514 -1.58 4.54 39.66
N ALA A 515 -1.09 3.35 39.98
CA ALA A 515 -1.83 2.09 40.00
C ALA A 515 -2.51 1.85 41.36
N TYR A 516 -3.33 2.79 41.83
CA TYR A 516 -3.95 2.76 43.16
C TYR A 516 -4.90 1.58 43.39
N SER A 517 -5.67 1.17 42.38
CA SER A 517 -6.59 0.03 42.47
C SER A 517 -5.86 -1.29 42.67
N ARG A 518 -4.78 -1.51 41.92
CA ARG A 518 -3.88 -2.65 42.09
C ARG A 518 -3.22 -2.67 43.47
N ALA A 519 -2.70 -1.53 43.92
CA ALA A 519 -2.06 -1.41 45.23
C ALA A 519 -3.05 -1.72 46.39
N ALA A 520 -4.28 -1.20 46.30
CA ALA A 520 -5.33 -1.47 47.28
C ALA A 520 -5.71 -2.96 47.32
N ALA A 521 -5.91 -3.59 46.15
CA ALA A 521 -6.23 -5.01 46.07
C ALA A 521 -5.12 -5.90 46.66
N ILE A 522 -3.85 -5.63 46.34
CA ILE A 522 -2.70 -6.36 46.88
C ILE A 522 -2.58 -6.18 48.40
N SER A 523 -2.90 -4.98 48.92
CA SER A 523 -2.94 -4.74 50.37
C SER A 523 -4.02 -5.59 51.06
N VAL A 524 -5.20 -5.71 50.44
CA VAL A 524 -6.29 -6.57 50.94
C VAL A 524 -5.92 -8.05 50.85
N PHE A 525 -5.27 -8.50 49.77
CA PHE A 525 -4.79 -9.88 49.64
C PHE A 525 -3.72 -10.23 50.69
N ASN A 526 -2.94 -9.25 51.16
CA ASN A 526 -2.03 -9.42 52.30
C ASN A 526 -2.73 -9.21 53.68
N LEU A 527 -4.06 -9.18 53.70
CA LEU A 527 -4.92 -9.02 54.88
C LEU A 527 -4.72 -7.69 55.64
N LYS A 528 -4.23 -6.64 54.97
CA LYS A 528 -4.00 -5.29 55.53
C LYS A 528 -5.05 -4.29 55.04
N ILE A 529 -6.29 -4.44 55.50
CA ILE A 529 -7.44 -3.62 55.06
C ILE A 529 -7.23 -2.11 55.37
N LYS A 530 -6.67 -1.77 56.53
CA LYS A 530 -6.44 -0.35 56.91
C LYS A 530 -5.54 0.37 55.91
N MET A 531 -4.44 -0.26 55.48
CA MET A 531 -3.54 0.32 54.47
C MET A 531 -4.25 0.47 53.12
N ALA A 532 -5.12 -0.48 52.75
CA ALA A 532 -5.89 -0.37 51.52
C ALA A 532 -6.85 0.84 51.54
N LEU A 533 -7.46 1.16 52.69
CA LEU A 533 -8.30 2.35 52.84
C LEU A 533 -7.50 3.63 52.65
N ASP A 534 -6.29 3.72 53.24
CA ASP A 534 -5.42 4.88 53.09
C ASP A 534 -5.02 5.09 51.61
N ILE A 535 -4.66 4.02 50.90
CA ILE A 535 -4.30 4.06 49.47
C ILE A 535 -5.48 4.51 48.60
N LEU A 536 -6.69 3.99 48.87
CA LEU A 536 -7.89 4.36 48.11
C LEU A 536 -8.31 5.82 48.34
N ASN A 537 -8.17 6.31 49.58
CA ASN A 537 -8.45 7.71 49.91
C ASN A 537 -7.46 8.65 49.19
N GLN A 538 -6.16 8.32 49.22
CA GLN A 538 -5.13 9.07 48.47
C GLN A 538 -5.38 9.04 46.96
N GLY A 539 -5.77 7.89 46.41
CA GLY A 539 -6.14 7.77 44.99
C GLY A 539 -7.38 8.59 44.62
N SER A 540 -8.33 8.74 45.54
CA SER A 540 -9.51 9.59 45.35
C SER A 540 -9.16 11.08 45.36
N GLU A 541 -8.22 11.51 46.20
CA GLU A 541 -7.73 12.91 46.23
C GLU A 541 -7.02 13.27 44.91
N ASN A 542 -6.39 12.29 44.25
CA ASN A 542 -5.70 12.44 42.96
C ASN A 542 -6.62 12.34 41.73
N GLY A 543 -7.95 12.38 41.89
CA GLY A 543 -8.89 12.62 40.79
C GLY A 543 -9.46 11.37 40.09
N LEU A 544 -9.40 10.18 40.68
CA LEU A 544 -10.05 8.97 40.16
C LEU A 544 -11.46 8.79 40.78
N PRO A 545 -12.55 9.13 40.05
CA PRO A 545 -13.90 8.90 40.54
C PRO A 545 -14.16 7.39 40.65
N ASN A 546 -14.86 6.98 41.71
CA ASN A 546 -15.21 5.60 42.13
C ASN A 546 -14.34 4.99 43.25
N LEU A 547 -13.11 5.47 43.51
CA LEU A 547 -12.28 4.91 44.58
C LEU A 547 -12.83 5.21 45.99
N ASN A 548 -13.41 6.39 46.20
CA ASN A 548 -14.03 6.75 47.49
C ASN A 548 -15.24 5.88 47.83
N VAL A 549 -16.08 5.55 46.83
CA VAL A 549 -17.22 4.65 47.02
C VAL A 549 -16.74 3.26 47.45
N VAL A 550 -15.65 2.78 46.85
CA VAL A 550 -15.02 1.51 47.21
C VAL A 550 -14.36 1.57 48.58
N ALA A 551 -13.71 2.67 48.96
CA ALA A 551 -13.15 2.87 50.30
C ALA A 551 -14.25 2.87 51.38
N MET A 552 -15.36 3.57 51.16
CA MET A 552 -16.52 3.55 52.06
C MET A 552 -17.10 2.15 52.20
N ALA A 553 -17.24 1.41 51.10
CA ALA A 553 -17.68 0.03 51.14
C ALA A 553 -16.66 -0.84 51.91
N LEU A 554 -15.37 -0.72 51.66
CA LEU A 554 -14.33 -1.51 52.33
C LEU A 554 -14.27 -1.24 53.85
N ALA A 555 -14.54 -0.02 54.30
CA ALA A 555 -14.59 0.33 55.71
C ALA A 555 -15.76 -0.36 56.46
N GLY A 556 -16.82 -0.72 55.75
CA GLY A 556 -17.98 -1.46 56.27
C GLY A 556 -17.82 -2.99 56.28
N PHE A 557 -16.63 -3.52 55.98
CA PHE A 557 -16.38 -4.96 55.89
C PHE A 557 -16.83 -5.70 57.16
N SER A 558 -17.71 -6.68 56.96
CA SER A 558 -18.20 -7.57 58.03
C SER A 558 -18.33 -9.00 57.50
N ASP A 559 -18.07 -9.96 58.39
CA ASP A 559 -18.06 -11.39 58.06
C ASP A 559 -19.47 -12.03 58.08
N ASP A 560 -20.50 -11.27 58.43
CA ASP A 560 -21.87 -11.78 58.47
C ASP A 560 -22.40 -12.10 57.06
N LYS A 561 -22.89 -13.34 56.91
CA LYS A 561 -23.39 -13.90 55.65
C LYS A 561 -24.67 -13.21 55.16
N THR A 562 -25.46 -12.66 56.08
CA THR A 562 -26.70 -11.93 55.79
C THR A 562 -26.54 -10.42 55.78
N SER A 563 -25.31 -9.91 55.92
CA SER A 563 -25.08 -8.48 56.00
C SER A 563 -25.57 -7.75 54.74
N MET A 564 -26.25 -6.61 54.95
CA MET A 564 -26.58 -5.69 53.85
C MET A 564 -25.32 -5.27 53.07
N TRP A 565 -24.16 -5.30 53.74
CA TRP A 565 -22.86 -5.07 53.13
C TRP A 565 -22.55 -6.03 51.97
N ARG A 566 -22.72 -7.36 52.14
CA ARG A 566 -22.46 -8.33 51.06
C ARG A 566 -23.36 -8.12 49.84
N GLN A 567 -24.63 -7.78 50.08
CA GLN A 567 -25.58 -7.46 49.01
C GLN A 567 -25.18 -6.19 48.26
N LEU A 568 -24.76 -5.15 49.00
CA LEU A 568 -24.24 -3.91 48.43
C LEU A 568 -22.96 -4.15 47.62
N CYS A 569 -22.00 -4.92 48.16
CA CYS A 569 -20.75 -5.24 47.46
C CYS A 569 -20.99 -6.05 46.17
N SER A 570 -21.96 -6.97 46.17
CA SER A 570 -22.31 -7.73 44.97
C SER A 570 -22.93 -6.84 43.88
N ALA A 571 -23.79 -5.88 44.26
CA ALA A 571 -24.37 -4.90 43.36
C ALA A 571 -23.30 -3.91 42.82
N THR A 572 -22.43 -3.41 43.69
CA THR A 572 -21.33 -2.50 43.33
C THR A 572 -20.31 -3.19 42.43
N ARG A 573 -19.99 -4.48 42.66
CA ARG A 573 -19.05 -5.25 41.82
C ARG A 573 -19.46 -5.27 40.35
N ALA A 574 -20.75 -5.35 40.05
CA ALA A 574 -21.27 -5.33 38.68
C ALA A 574 -21.13 -3.95 38.01
N GLN A 575 -20.99 -2.87 38.79
CA GLN A 575 -20.86 -1.50 38.30
C GLN A 575 -19.39 -1.07 38.14
N LEU A 576 -18.44 -1.81 38.70
CA LEU A 576 -17.02 -1.49 38.65
C LEU A 576 -16.38 -1.91 37.33
N THR A 577 -15.68 -0.97 36.69
CA THR A 577 -14.91 -1.20 35.46
C THR A 577 -13.52 -1.77 35.72
N ASP A 578 -12.91 -1.44 36.87
CA ASP A 578 -11.55 -1.89 37.21
C ASP A 578 -11.51 -3.35 37.72
N PRO A 579 -10.70 -4.23 37.12
CA PRO A 579 -10.64 -5.65 37.47
C PRO A 579 -10.07 -5.90 38.88
N TYR A 580 -9.13 -5.08 39.36
CA TYR A 580 -8.54 -5.26 40.69
C TYR A 580 -9.54 -4.94 41.81
N LEU A 581 -10.41 -3.95 41.61
CA LEU A 581 -11.45 -3.63 42.57
C LEU A 581 -12.54 -4.71 42.61
N ARG A 582 -12.91 -5.28 41.45
CA ARG A 582 -13.82 -6.43 41.38
C ARG A 582 -13.23 -7.66 42.08
N ALA A 583 -11.96 -7.95 41.84
CA ALA A 583 -11.23 -9.04 42.47
C ALA A 583 -11.10 -8.86 43.99
N MET A 584 -10.87 -7.64 44.45
CA MET A 584 -10.83 -7.30 45.88
C MET A 584 -12.16 -7.63 46.57
N PHE A 585 -13.29 -7.23 45.99
CA PHE A 585 -14.61 -7.60 46.53
C PHE A 585 -14.91 -9.09 46.38
N ALA A 586 -14.52 -9.72 45.28
CA ALA A 586 -14.66 -11.16 45.10
C ALA A 586 -13.90 -11.96 46.17
N PHE A 587 -12.72 -11.49 46.60
CA PHE A 587 -11.97 -12.10 47.70
C PHE A 587 -12.67 -11.96 49.05
N LEU A 588 -13.15 -10.76 49.39
CA LEU A 588 -13.81 -10.49 50.68
C LEU A 588 -15.19 -11.17 50.79
N THR A 589 -15.85 -11.43 49.67
CA THR A 589 -17.16 -12.10 49.60
C THR A 589 -17.04 -13.61 49.33
N ALA A 590 -15.82 -14.14 49.15
CA ALA A 590 -15.59 -15.54 48.81
C ALA A 590 -16.16 -16.49 49.88
N GLU A 591 -16.90 -17.50 49.44
CA GLU A 591 -17.46 -18.54 50.31
C GLU A 591 -16.66 -19.83 50.19
N ASN A 592 -16.53 -20.57 51.30
CA ASN A 592 -15.87 -21.89 51.36
C ASN A 592 -14.44 -21.93 50.77
N TYR A 593 -13.71 -20.81 50.81
CA TYR A 593 -12.38 -20.70 50.20
C TYR A 593 -12.39 -21.00 48.69
N SER A 594 -13.51 -20.69 48.01
CA SER A 594 -13.59 -20.69 46.54
C SER A 594 -13.17 -19.34 46.00
N TYR A 595 -12.02 -19.30 45.34
CA TYR A 595 -11.43 -18.07 44.79
C TYR A 595 -11.51 -17.97 43.27
N GLU A 596 -12.36 -18.76 42.61
CA GLU A 596 -12.48 -18.80 41.15
C GLU A 596 -12.79 -17.42 40.54
N ASN A 597 -13.63 -16.62 41.19
CA ASN A 597 -13.96 -15.26 40.76
C ASN A 597 -12.77 -14.28 40.84
N VAL A 598 -11.75 -14.57 41.63
CA VAL A 598 -10.50 -13.77 41.69
C VAL A 598 -9.51 -14.31 40.67
N LEU A 599 -9.40 -15.63 40.59
CA LEU A 599 -8.44 -16.32 39.74
C LEU A 599 -8.78 -16.25 38.25
N ASN A 600 -10.05 -16.09 37.87
CA ASN A 600 -10.49 -16.01 36.47
C ASN A 600 -10.97 -14.60 36.09
N GLU A 601 -10.61 -13.58 36.86
CA GLU A 601 -10.97 -12.19 36.55
C GLU A 601 -10.15 -11.68 35.35
N ASP A 602 -10.86 -11.29 34.29
CA ASP A 602 -10.26 -10.79 33.06
C ASP A 602 -9.67 -9.38 33.27
N GLY A 603 -8.40 -9.20 32.87
CA GLY A 603 -7.68 -7.94 32.99
C GLY A 603 -6.80 -7.79 34.24
N MET A 604 -6.84 -8.74 35.18
CA MET A 604 -5.81 -8.84 36.21
C MET A 604 -4.50 -9.37 35.63
N LEU A 605 -3.36 -8.87 36.12
CA LEU A 605 -2.06 -9.39 35.72
C LEU A 605 -1.90 -10.86 36.11
N VAL A 606 -1.38 -11.65 35.19
CA VAL A 606 -1.14 -13.09 35.38
C VAL A 606 -0.21 -13.34 36.57
N CYS A 607 0.81 -12.50 36.78
CA CYS A 607 1.71 -12.61 37.93
C CYS A 607 0.98 -12.47 39.27
N ASP A 608 0.05 -11.53 39.39
CA ASP A 608 -0.73 -11.31 40.62
C ASP A 608 -1.71 -12.46 40.86
N ARG A 609 -2.33 -13.01 39.80
CA ARG A 609 -3.21 -14.18 39.88
C ARG A 609 -2.46 -15.43 40.34
N ILE A 610 -1.25 -15.66 39.81
CA ILE A 610 -0.38 -16.79 40.20
C ILE A 610 0.07 -16.62 41.64
N ALA A 611 0.51 -15.43 42.02
CA ALA A 611 0.94 -15.15 43.39
C ALA A 611 -0.20 -15.39 44.39
N PHE A 612 -1.40 -14.87 44.09
CA PHE A 612 -2.60 -15.13 44.88
C PHE A 612 -2.92 -16.63 44.99
N ALA A 613 -2.85 -17.37 43.88
CA ALA A 613 -3.03 -18.82 43.88
C ALA A 613 -2.01 -19.54 44.77
N CYS A 614 -0.73 -19.14 44.70
CA CYS A 614 0.35 -19.65 45.54
C CYS A 614 0.16 -19.35 47.02
N THR A 615 -0.59 -18.31 47.41
CA THR A 615 -0.86 -17.99 48.82
C THR A 615 -2.08 -18.75 49.36
N PHE A 616 -3.18 -18.82 48.61
CA PHE A 616 -4.48 -19.21 49.14
C PHE A 616 -5.01 -20.59 48.70
N LEU A 617 -4.48 -21.19 47.63
CA LEU A 617 -4.95 -22.50 47.16
C LEU A 617 -4.19 -23.66 47.82
N SER A 618 -4.91 -24.74 48.12
CA SER A 618 -4.31 -26.04 48.48
C SER A 618 -3.48 -26.59 47.33
N ASP A 619 -2.51 -27.47 47.62
CA ASP A 619 -1.58 -28.01 46.63
C ASP A 619 -2.29 -28.62 45.39
N SER A 620 -3.32 -29.46 45.56
CA SER A 620 -4.05 -30.06 44.43
C SER A 620 -4.71 -29.02 43.53
N LYS A 621 -5.52 -28.13 44.11
CA LYS A 621 -6.19 -27.04 43.38
C LYS A 621 -5.19 -26.09 42.70
N LEU A 622 -4.04 -25.84 43.32
CA LEU A 622 -2.97 -25.02 42.71
C LEU A 622 -2.40 -25.68 41.45
N HIS A 623 -2.14 -26.99 41.50
CA HIS A 623 -1.65 -27.74 40.34
C HIS A 623 -2.66 -27.75 39.20
N ASP A 624 -3.93 -28.01 39.49
CA ASP A 624 -4.98 -28.02 38.47
C ASP A 624 -5.17 -26.63 37.84
N TYR A 625 -5.18 -25.58 38.66
CA TYR A 625 -5.29 -24.20 38.19
C TYR A 625 -4.10 -23.80 37.30
N LEU A 626 -2.86 -24.06 37.73
CA LEU A 626 -1.67 -23.69 36.96
C LEU A 626 -1.56 -24.47 35.65
N ARG A 627 -1.99 -25.74 35.62
CA ARG A 627 -2.04 -26.53 34.37
C ARG A 627 -3.04 -25.96 33.37
N ASN A 628 -4.25 -25.62 33.83
CA ASN A 628 -5.29 -25.04 32.99
C ASN A 628 -4.86 -23.65 32.48
N LEU A 629 -4.34 -22.81 33.37
CA LEU A 629 -3.85 -21.47 33.01
C LEU A 629 -2.69 -21.53 32.02
N THR A 630 -1.75 -22.46 32.19
CA THR A 630 -0.62 -22.62 31.25
C THR A 630 -1.12 -23.00 29.86
N SER A 631 -2.07 -23.94 29.77
CA SER A 631 -2.63 -24.38 28.49
C SER A 631 -3.37 -23.22 27.80
N GLN A 632 -4.19 -22.49 28.56
CA GLN A 632 -4.90 -21.31 28.05
C GLN A 632 -3.93 -20.24 27.52
N LEU A 633 -2.89 -19.88 28.28
CA LEU A 633 -1.94 -18.85 27.86
C LEU A 633 -1.12 -19.27 26.63
N ILE A 634 -0.80 -20.56 26.50
CA ILE A 634 -0.15 -21.11 25.31
C ILE A 634 -1.08 -21.02 24.10
N ASP A 635 -2.35 -21.40 24.24
CA ASP A 635 -3.32 -21.36 23.15
C ASP A 635 -3.65 -19.93 22.72
N ASP A 636 -3.67 -18.98 23.67
CA ASP A 636 -3.87 -17.55 23.40
C ASP A 636 -2.61 -16.88 22.81
N GLY A 637 -1.42 -17.48 23.00
CA GLY A 637 -0.14 -16.86 22.61
C GLY A 637 0.25 -15.68 23.49
N ASN A 638 -0.18 -15.64 24.74
CA ASN A 638 0.08 -14.53 25.66
C ASN A 638 1.45 -14.69 26.35
N LEU A 639 2.38 -13.77 26.07
CA LEU A 639 3.76 -13.79 26.58
C LEU A 639 3.87 -13.79 28.10
N ASP A 640 2.86 -13.34 28.85
CA ASP A 640 2.85 -13.45 30.33
C ASP A 640 2.97 -14.92 30.79
N GLY A 641 2.59 -15.89 29.94
CA GLY A 641 2.78 -17.32 30.18
C GLY A 641 4.24 -17.77 30.29
N ILE A 642 5.21 -16.92 29.91
CA ILE A 642 6.64 -17.19 30.11
C ILE A 642 6.99 -17.32 31.60
N LEU A 643 6.26 -16.64 32.49
CA LEU A 643 6.40 -16.77 33.94
C LEU A 643 6.12 -18.20 34.41
N LEU A 644 5.16 -18.89 33.79
CA LEU A 644 4.80 -20.26 34.15
C LEU A 644 5.72 -21.29 33.51
N THR A 645 5.95 -21.14 32.21
CA THR A 645 6.68 -22.10 31.37
C THR A 645 8.20 -21.98 31.54
N GLY A 646 8.70 -20.76 31.73
CA GLY A 646 10.13 -20.43 31.71
C GLY A 646 10.81 -20.89 30.43
N ASN A 647 12.12 -21.13 30.53
CA ASN A 647 12.92 -21.74 29.47
C ASN A 647 12.65 -23.26 29.40
N SER A 648 11.47 -23.63 28.92
CA SER A 648 11.05 -25.01 28.68
C SER A 648 10.49 -25.18 27.27
N ASN A 649 10.25 -26.42 26.85
CA ASN A 649 9.65 -26.71 25.54
C ASN A 649 8.25 -26.09 25.39
N ASP A 650 7.48 -25.97 26.48
CA ASP A 650 6.20 -25.27 26.48
C ASP A 650 6.38 -23.75 26.27
N GLY A 651 7.49 -23.18 26.73
CA GLY A 651 7.86 -21.79 26.44
C GLY A 651 8.16 -21.55 24.96
N ILE A 652 8.78 -22.52 24.26
CA ILE A 652 8.98 -22.46 22.81
C ILE A 652 7.62 -22.50 22.08
N ARG A 653 6.69 -23.36 22.53
CA ARG A 653 5.33 -23.42 21.96
C ARG A 653 4.56 -22.11 22.15
N LEU A 654 4.69 -21.49 23.33
CA LEU A 654 4.11 -20.19 23.61
C LEU A 654 4.63 -19.12 22.63
N LEU A 655 5.95 -19.05 22.45
CA LEU A 655 6.58 -18.12 21.52
C LEU A 655 6.17 -18.37 20.06
N GLN A 656 6.04 -19.63 19.64
CA GLN A 656 5.53 -19.95 18.30
C GLN A 656 4.09 -19.45 18.12
N LYS A 657 3.21 -19.68 19.10
CA LYS A 657 1.82 -19.21 19.01
C LYS A 657 1.73 -17.68 19.00
N TYR A 658 2.57 -17.00 19.79
CA TYR A 658 2.70 -15.54 19.75
C TYR A 658 3.13 -15.05 18.36
N LEU A 659 4.13 -15.71 17.75
CA LEU A 659 4.58 -15.40 16.39
C LEU A 659 3.46 -15.61 15.35
N ASP A 660 2.69 -16.70 15.46
CA ASP A 660 1.60 -17.00 14.53
C ASP A 660 0.46 -15.97 14.62
N THR A 661 0.22 -15.40 15.81
CA THR A 661 -0.83 -14.40 16.03
C THR A 661 -0.39 -12.98 15.67
N THR A 662 0.86 -12.62 15.96
CA THR A 662 1.34 -11.22 15.84
C THR A 662 2.23 -10.96 14.64
N GLY A 663 2.92 -11.98 14.12
CA GLY A 663 3.97 -11.83 13.12
C GLY A 663 5.28 -11.21 13.65
N ASP A 664 5.43 -10.98 14.96
CA ASP A 664 6.64 -10.37 15.55
C ASP A 664 7.80 -11.40 15.64
N ILE A 665 8.43 -11.63 14.48
CA ILE A 665 9.57 -12.53 14.34
C ILE A 665 10.80 -12.02 15.09
N GLN A 666 10.96 -10.71 15.22
CA GLN A 666 12.12 -10.09 15.86
C GLN A 666 12.12 -10.38 17.36
N SER A 667 11.06 -10.02 18.09
CA SER A 667 10.97 -10.28 19.53
C SER A 667 11.05 -11.76 19.84
N THR A 668 10.33 -12.59 19.06
CA THR A 668 10.35 -14.05 19.21
C THR A 668 11.76 -14.63 19.06
N THR A 669 12.49 -14.19 18.04
CA THR A 669 13.87 -14.64 17.78
C THR A 669 14.82 -14.19 18.89
N ILE A 670 14.77 -12.93 19.29
CA ILE A 670 15.71 -12.35 20.27
C ILE A 670 15.47 -12.96 21.65
N ILE A 671 14.22 -13.11 22.09
CA ILE A 671 13.87 -13.79 23.34
C ILE A 671 14.31 -15.26 23.27
N GLY A 672 14.02 -15.94 22.16
CA GLY A 672 14.45 -17.31 21.92
C GLY A 672 15.97 -17.51 22.05
N VAL A 673 16.75 -16.59 21.48
CA VAL A 673 18.22 -16.67 21.52
C VAL A 673 18.80 -16.35 22.90
N LYS A 674 18.27 -15.32 23.58
CA LYS A 674 18.84 -14.87 24.86
C LYS A 674 18.38 -15.66 26.07
N ALA A 675 17.11 -16.11 26.08
CA ALA A 675 16.52 -16.78 27.24
C ALA A 675 16.68 -18.32 27.21
N PHE A 676 16.71 -18.94 26.02
CA PHE A 676 16.74 -20.39 25.90
C PHE A 676 18.17 -20.94 25.86
N SER A 677 18.39 -22.14 26.43
CA SER A 677 19.72 -22.75 26.51
C SER A 677 20.07 -23.47 25.22
N ASN A 678 21.37 -23.51 24.86
CA ASN A 678 21.87 -24.11 23.60
C ASN A 678 21.36 -25.55 23.34
N ASP A 679 21.15 -26.34 24.39
CA ASP A 679 20.67 -27.73 24.28
C ASP A 679 19.17 -27.84 23.92
N MET A 680 18.38 -26.79 24.19
CA MET A 680 16.94 -26.72 23.91
C MET A 680 16.62 -25.99 22.59
N PHE A 681 17.64 -25.56 21.83
CA PHE A 681 17.44 -24.99 20.50
C PHE A 681 16.99 -26.06 19.51
N GLY A 682 15.68 -26.28 19.46
CA GLY A 682 15.03 -27.05 18.41
C GLY A 682 15.17 -26.38 17.04
N ASN A 683 14.67 -27.07 16.00
CA ASN A 683 14.66 -26.55 14.63
C ASN A 683 13.90 -25.21 14.50
N ALA A 684 12.84 -25.02 15.29
CA ALA A 684 12.03 -23.80 15.28
C ALA A 684 12.85 -22.51 15.49
N VAL A 685 13.69 -22.46 16.54
CA VAL A 685 14.48 -21.25 16.82
C VAL A 685 15.52 -20.98 15.73
N LYS A 686 16.05 -22.04 15.08
CA LYS A 686 16.97 -21.88 13.93
C LYS A 686 16.26 -21.30 12.72
N GLU A 687 15.02 -21.74 12.46
CA GLU A 687 14.17 -21.21 11.40
C GLU A 687 13.79 -19.75 11.68
N TRP A 688 13.48 -19.39 12.93
CA TRP A 688 13.19 -18.01 13.31
C TRP A 688 14.40 -17.10 13.09
N VAL A 689 15.59 -17.53 13.51
CA VAL A 689 16.84 -16.83 13.23
C VAL A 689 17.03 -16.66 11.73
N SER A 690 16.89 -17.72 10.92
CA SER A 690 17.03 -17.60 9.46
C SER A 690 16.01 -16.63 8.84
N SER A 691 14.78 -16.64 9.33
CA SER A 691 13.69 -15.79 8.83
C SER A 691 13.96 -14.32 9.15
N TYR A 692 14.38 -14.02 10.39
CA TYR A 692 14.74 -12.65 10.77
C TYR A 692 15.95 -12.13 10.01
N ARG A 693 16.96 -12.98 9.77
CA ARG A 693 18.12 -12.65 8.94
C ARG A 693 17.71 -12.28 7.51
N ASN A 694 16.91 -13.14 6.86
CA ASN A 694 16.40 -12.90 5.51
C ASN A 694 15.57 -11.62 5.44
N LEU A 695 14.81 -11.30 6.49
CA LEU A 695 14.02 -10.07 6.57
C LEU A 695 14.91 -8.82 6.58
N LEU A 696 15.94 -8.81 7.43
CA LEU A 696 16.92 -7.71 7.47
C LEU A 696 17.67 -7.57 6.15
N ASP A 697 18.05 -8.68 5.53
CA ASP A 697 18.73 -8.69 4.22
C ASP A 697 17.81 -8.14 3.11
N THR A 698 16.52 -8.50 3.13
CA THR A 698 15.51 -8.02 2.17
C THR A 698 15.29 -6.52 2.30
N TRP A 699 15.34 -5.99 3.52
CA TRP A 699 15.28 -4.55 3.80
C TRP A 699 16.60 -3.83 3.66
N GLN A 700 17.67 -4.53 3.26
CA GLN A 700 19.01 -3.97 3.09
C GLN A 700 19.61 -3.38 4.38
N LEU A 701 19.18 -3.86 5.55
CA LEU A 701 19.69 -3.50 6.87
C LEU A 701 20.93 -4.33 7.23
N TRP A 702 21.97 -4.21 6.42
CA TRP A 702 23.17 -5.05 6.50
C TRP A 702 23.98 -4.84 7.78
N ASN A 703 23.99 -3.63 8.33
CA ASN A 703 24.77 -3.31 9.52
C ASN A 703 24.12 -3.93 10.77
N GLU A 704 22.82 -3.78 10.88
CA GLU A 704 21.93 -4.27 11.92
C GLU A 704 21.92 -5.80 11.87
N ARG A 705 21.86 -6.36 10.66
CA ARG A 705 22.07 -7.79 10.40
C ARG A 705 23.42 -8.28 10.91
N ALA A 706 24.50 -7.55 10.66
CA ALA A 706 25.84 -7.92 11.12
C ALA A 706 25.96 -7.83 12.65
N LEU A 707 25.41 -6.78 13.26
CA LEU A 707 25.35 -6.64 14.72
C LEU A 707 24.55 -7.77 15.37
N PHE A 708 23.42 -8.16 14.77
CA PHE A 708 22.64 -9.31 15.20
C PHE A 708 23.44 -10.62 15.16
N ASP A 709 24.27 -10.82 14.13
CA ASP A 709 25.17 -11.99 14.06
C ASP A 709 26.28 -11.97 15.10
N ILE A 710 26.86 -10.80 15.37
CA ILE A 710 27.86 -10.63 16.42
C ILE A 710 27.25 -11.02 17.77
N MET A 711 26.06 -10.50 18.07
CA MET A 711 25.30 -10.90 19.26
C MET A 711 25.03 -12.41 19.25
N LEU A 712 24.51 -12.99 18.16
CA LEU A 712 24.24 -14.42 18.11
C LEU A 712 25.50 -15.26 18.40
N SER A 713 26.68 -14.80 17.95
CA SER A 713 27.95 -15.47 18.17
C SER A 713 28.41 -15.48 19.64
N SER A 714 27.96 -14.53 20.47
CA SER A 714 28.28 -14.52 21.90
C SER A 714 27.50 -15.60 22.66
N TYR A 715 26.28 -15.91 22.21
CA TYR A 715 25.45 -17.00 22.74
C TYR A 715 25.78 -18.35 22.07
N ARG A 716 26.33 -18.34 20.84
CA ARG A 716 26.72 -19.52 20.05
C ARG A 716 28.18 -19.48 19.59
N PRO A 717 29.14 -19.70 20.49
CA PRO A 717 30.56 -19.71 20.13
C PRO A 717 30.94 -20.86 19.18
N THR A 718 30.18 -21.96 19.17
CA THR A 718 30.40 -23.11 18.26
C THR A 718 30.06 -22.82 16.81
N ASP A 719 29.11 -21.91 16.58
CA ASP A 719 28.64 -21.52 15.24
C ASP A 719 29.41 -20.31 14.70
N LYS A 720 30.47 -19.88 15.39
CA LYS A 720 31.29 -18.76 14.93
C LYS A 720 31.89 -19.12 13.57
N PRO A 721 31.59 -18.38 12.50
CA PRO A 721 32.15 -18.68 11.20
C PRO A 721 33.69 -18.61 11.30
N PRO A 722 34.42 -19.58 10.73
CA PRO A 722 35.87 -19.50 10.68
C PRO A 722 36.26 -18.22 9.95
N GLN A 723 37.38 -17.62 10.32
CA GLN A 723 37.88 -16.45 9.62
C GLN A 723 38.04 -16.77 8.12
N GLN A 724 37.28 -16.10 7.26
CA GLN A 724 37.29 -16.37 5.82
C GLN A 724 38.32 -15.51 5.06
N VAL A 725 38.79 -14.42 5.68
CA VAL A 725 39.71 -13.45 5.06
C VAL A 725 41.05 -13.46 5.78
N TYR A 726 42.10 -13.73 5.02
CA TYR A 726 43.49 -13.73 5.49
C TYR A 726 44.31 -12.70 4.73
N ILE A 727 45.17 -11.97 5.45
CA ILE A 727 46.14 -11.04 4.87
C ILE A 727 47.45 -11.79 4.68
N SER A 728 47.94 -11.85 3.44
CA SER A 728 49.24 -12.41 3.08
C SER A 728 50.22 -11.34 2.62
N CYS A 729 51.50 -11.57 2.85
CA CYS A 729 52.55 -10.70 2.33
C CYS A 729 52.74 -10.91 0.82
N ASN A 730 52.61 -9.86 0.00
CA ASN A 730 52.86 -9.94 -1.45
C ASN A 730 54.28 -10.40 -1.82
N PHE A 731 55.27 -10.24 -0.93
CA PHE A 731 56.65 -10.65 -1.22
C PHE A 731 56.94 -12.11 -0.90
N CYS A 732 56.36 -12.68 0.15
CA CYS A 732 56.69 -14.05 0.59
C CYS A 732 55.50 -15.01 0.64
N GLY A 733 54.29 -14.54 0.31
CA GLY A 733 53.06 -15.32 0.30
C GLY A 733 52.55 -15.77 1.68
N LYS A 734 53.34 -15.66 2.74
CA LYS A 734 52.95 -16.12 4.08
C LYS A 734 51.92 -15.18 4.72
N SER A 735 51.00 -15.77 5.50
CA SER A 735 49.98 -15.04 6.25
C SER A 735 50.60 -14.15 7.32
N ILE A 736 50.24 -12.87 7.30
CA ILE A 736 50.56 -11.89 8.34
C ILE A 736 49.52 -12.01 9.47
N SER A 737 48.27 -12.32 9.14
CA SER A 737 47.16 -12.48 10.09
C SER A 737 47.40 -13.62 11.09
N ALA A 738 47.92 -14.76 10.62
CA ALA A 738 48.21 -15.92 11.47
C ALA A 738 49.34 -15.62 12.49
N PHE A 739 50.30 -14.77 12.13
CA PHE A 739 51.36 -14.33 13.04
C PHE A 739 50.83 -13.42 14.17
N MET A 740 49.92 -12.49 13.84
CA MET A 740 49.25 -11.63 14.82
C MET A 740 48.46 -12.44 15.86
N GLN A 741 47.76 -13.50 15.43
CA GLN A 741 47.02 -14.38 16.32
C GLN A 741 47.92 -15.28 17.17
N GLY A 742 49.10 -15.65 16.66
CA GLY A 742 50.12 -16.43 17.37
C GLY A 742 50.79 -15.67 18.53
N LEU A 743 50.84 -14.34 18.47
CA LEU A 743 51.32 -13.48 19.57
C LEU A 743 50.38 -13.53 20.79
N ASN A 744 49.06 -13.58 20.59
CA ASN A 744 48.08 -13.69 21.68
C ASN A 744 48.05 -15.07 22.36
N ARG A 745 48.67 -16.11 21.76
CA ARG A 745 48.72 -17.47 22.32
C ARG A 745 50.09 -17.85 22.91
N GLY A 746 51.03 -16.91 23.04
CA GLY A 746 52.31 -17.12 23.74
C GLY A 746 53.22 -18.22 23.16
N ARG A 747 53.01 -18.65 21.91
CA ARG A 747 53.72 -19.78 21.27
C ARG A 747 54.42 -19.39 19.96
N GLY A 748 54.98 -18.18 19.88
CA GLY A 748 55.84 -17.75 18.78
C GLY A 748 57.31 -18.08 19.01
N THR A 749 58.05 -18.50 17.99
CA THR A 749 59.46 -18.95 18.02
C THR A 749 60.50 -17.86 18.36
N PHE A 750 60.08 -16.70 18.88
CA PHE A 750 60.94 -15.54 19.18
C PHE A 750 60.62 -14.91 20.54
N SER A 751 60.57 -15.70 21.62
CA SER A 751 60.44 -15.20 23.00
C SER A 751 61.73 -14.60 23.59
N ARG A 752 62.65 -14.08 22.76
CA ARG A 752 63.95 -13.52 23.22
C ARG A 752 64.12 -12.02 23.00
N MET A 753 63.05 -11.27 22.71
CA MET A 753 63.09 -9.81 22.78
C MET A 753 62.35 -9.35 24.03
N GLY A 754 63.11 -8.87 25.02
CA GLY A 754 62.60 -8.40 26.30
C GLY A 754 61.54 -7.30 26.15
N GLY A 755 60.57 -7.33 27.06
CA GLY A 755 59.47 -6.37 27.12
C GLY A 755 59.97 -4.94 27.33
N THR A 756 59.69 -4.09 26.36
CA THR A 756 59.51 -2.65 26.59
C THR A 756 58.15 -2.26 26.00
N PRO A 757 57.38 -1.36 26.65
CA PRO A 757 55.97 -1.10 26.34
C PRO A 757 55.75 -0.21 25.10
N ASN A 758 56.76 -0.09 24.23
CA ASN A 758 56.56 0.54 22.93
C ASN A 758 55.85 -0.45 22.02
N LYS A 759 54.52 -0.32 21.95
CA LYS A 759 53.60 -0.93 20.97
C LYS A 759 54.36 -1.31 19.70
N LEU A 760 54.48 -2.61 19.41
CA LEU A 760 55.15 -3.17 18.24
C LEU A 760 54.62 -2.51 16.96
N LYS A 761 55.32 -1.47 16.49
CA LYS A 761 55.05 -0.81 15.20
C LYS A 761 55.38 -1.81 14.10
N MET A 762 54.37 -2.55 13.65
CA MET A 762 54.47 -3.49 12.55
C MET A 762 54.65 -2.70 11.25
N SER A 763 55.87 -2.26 10.94
CA SER A 763 56.18 -1.54 9.69
C SER A 763 56.65 -2.48 8.57
N SER A 764 56.89 -3.76 8.89
CA SER A 764 57.42 -4.77 7.98
C SER A 764 56.81 -6.15 8.24
N CYS A 765 56.89 -7.02 7.22
CA CYS A 765 56.40 -8.40 7.30
C CYS A 765 57.22 -9.19 8.33
N PRO A 766 56.57 -9.91 9.28
CA PRO A 766 57.27 -10.66 10.32
C PRO A 766 58.13 -11.81 9.78
N ASN A 767 57.81 -12.34 8.60
CA ASN A 767 58.52 -13.48 8.02
C ASN A 767 59.66 -13.09 7.07
N CYS A 768 59.49 -12.06 6.23
CA CYS A 768 60.52 -11.66 5.24
C CYS A 768 61.10 -10.25 5.47
N ARG A 769 60.64 -9.52 6.49
CA ARG A 769 61.08 -8.17 6.87
C ARG A 769 60.94 -7.08 5.79
N LYS A 770 60.26 -7.38 4.67
CA LYS A 770 59.92 -6.38 3.65
C LYS A 770 58.86 -5.40 4.20
N PRO A 771 58.90 -4.11 3.81
CA PRO A 771 57.98 -3.09 4.33
C PRO A 771 56.52 -3.41 3.98
N LEU A 772 55.60 -3.06 4.88
CA LEU A 772 54.15 -3.18 4.65
C LEU A 772 53.63 -2.01 3.79
N PRO A 773 52.45 -2.14 3.16
CA PRO A 773 51.83 -1.04 2.40
C PRO A 773 51.72 0.24 3.23
N ARG A 774 51.83 1.40 2.57
CA ARG A 774 51.70 2.72 3.19
C ARG A 774 50.35 3.32 2.85
N CYS A 775 49.82 4.13 3.76
CA CYS A 775 48.68 4.98 3.44
C CYS A 775 49.08 5.98 2.36
N ALA A 776 48.25 6.11 1.31
CA ALA A 776 48.49 7.03 0.21
C ALA A 776 48.59 8.51 0.65
N ILE A 777 48.01 8.86 1.80
CA ILE A 777 47.94 10.24 2.30
C ILE A 777 49.02 10.52 3.35
N CYS A 778 48.99 9.80 4.48
CA CYS A 778 49.96 10.07 5.57
C CYS A 778 51.29 9.32 5.42
N LEU A 779 51.41 8.44 4.42
CA LEU A 779 52.60 7.64 4.12
C LEU A 779 53.07 6.70 5.24
N MET A 780 52.28 6.55 6.31
CA MET A 780 52.57 5.62 7.39
C MET A 780 52.24 4.19 6.98
N HIS A 781 53.04 3.24 7.47
CA HIS A 781 52.86 1.81 7.19
C HIS A 781 51.59 1.25 7.86
N MET A 782 50.93 0.31 7.19
CA MET A 782 49.83 -0.48 7.71
C MET A 782 50.18 -1.08 9.08
N GLY A 783 49.35 -0.83 10.09
CA GLY A 783 49.61 -1.18 11.50
C GLY A 783 50.11 -0.01 12.36
N THR A 784 50.35 1.17 11.78
CA THR A 784 50.61 2.40 12.53
C THR A 784 49.28 3.13 12.75
N THR A 785 48.90 3.39 14.01
CA THR A 785 47.70 4.19 14.35
C THR A 785 47.93 5.67 14.07
N THR A 786 46.88 6.38 13.69
CA THR A 786 46.88 7.83 13.43
C THR A 786 46.48 8.60 14.69
N GLY A 787 47.42 9.19 15.42
CA GLY A 787 47.11 10.09 16.56
C GLY A 787 46.85 9.38 17.91
N LEU A 788 46.87 10.19 18.98
CA LEU A 788 47.14 9.84 20.38
C LEU A 788 46.17 8.84 21.04
N HIS A 789 46.65 7.65 21.38
CA HIS A 789 46.07 6.84 22.46
C HIS A 789 47.17 6.46 23.46
N ASN A 790 47.37 7.33 24.46
CA ASN A 790 47.84 6.94 25.79
C ASN A 790 46.62 6.35 26.51
N SER A 791 46.41 5.06 26.39
CA SER A 791 45.51 4.33 27.27
C SER A 791 46.25 3.09 27.74
N ASP A 792 46.67 3.13 29.00
CA ASP A 792 47.27 2.06 29.80
C ASP A 792 46.25 0.98 30.20
N ASP A 793 45.10 0.88 29.53
CA ASP A 793 44.09 -0.13 29.84
C ASP A 793 44.33 -1.41 29.03
N GLY A 794 44.62 -2.49 29.76
CA GLY A 794 44.85 -3.85 29.26
C GLY A 794 43.58 -4.55 28.78
N ASP A 795 42.76 -3.87 27.98
CA ASP A 795 41.56 -4.44 27.38
C ASP A 795 41.78 -4.63 25.87
N ASN A 796 41.46 -5.82 25.35
CA ASN A 796 41.65 -6.24 23.96
C ASN A 796 40.67 -5.52 22.99
N ARG A 797 40.53 -4.20 23.09
CA ARG A 797 39.66 -3.43 22.20
C ARG A 797 40.34 -3.27 20.83
N LEU A 798 39.63 -3.73 19.79
CA LEU A 798 40.01 -3.46 18.40
C LEU A 798 40.10 -1.93 18.20
N ALA A 799 41.06 -1.48 17.39
CA ALA A 799 41.18 -0.06 17.05
C ALA A 799 39.87 0.44 16.42
N GLU A 800 39.53 1.72 16.63
CA GLU A 800 38.38 2.35 15.97
C GLU A 800 38.50 2.25 14.43
N PHE A 801 37.37 2.11 13.73
CA PHE A 801 37.33 1.97 12.27
C PHE A 801 38.10 3.07 11.54
N SER A 802 38.10 4.29 12.09
CA SER A 802 38.86 5.45 11.60
C SER A 802 40.35 5.14 11.35
N HIS A 803 40.95 4.26 12.15
CA HIS A 803 42.35 3.85 12.06
C HIS A 803 42.57 2.59 11.24
N TRP A 804 41.51 1.94 10.74
CA TRP A 804 41.64 0.74 9.94
C TRP A 804 42.23 1.07 8.58
N PHE A 805 42.99 0.12 8.02
CA PHE A 805 43.53 0.27 6.68
C PHE A 805 42.51 -0.23 5.67
N THR A 806 42.04 0.63 4.77
CA THR A 806 41.11 0.33 3.69
C THR A 806 41.80 0.44 2.34
N TRP A 807 41.38 -0.34 1.35
CA TRP A 807 41.97 -0.32 0.01
C TRP A 807 40.93 -0.62 -1.06
N CYS A 808 41.15 -0.06 -2.24
CA CYS A 808 40.34 -0.37 -3.42
C CYS A 808 40.72 -1.75 -3.97
N GLN A 809 39.74 -2.60 -4.28
CA GLN A 809 40.01 -3.92 -4.86
C GLN A 809 40.53 -3.84 -6.31
N THR A 810 40.21 -2.75 -7.03
CA THR A 810 40.63 -2.54 -8.42
C THR A 810 42.07 -2.07 -8.52
N CYS A 811 42.42 -0.93 -7.89
CA CYS A 811 43.76 -0.36 -8.01
C CYS A 811 44.73 -0.82 -6.89
N ARG A 812 44.22 -1.50 -5.85
CA ARG A 812 44.99 -1.97 -4.68
C ARG A 812 45.67 -0.86 -3.87
N HIS A 813 45.39 0.41 -4.18
CA HIS A 813 45.81 1.54 -3.36
C HIS A 813 44.83 1.76 -2.21
N GLY A 814 45.34 2.34 -1.13
CA GLY A 814 44.57 2.48 0.10
C GLY A 814 45.29 3.28 1.17
N GLY A 815 44.69 3.32 2.34
CA GLY A 815 45.17 4.08 3.47
C GLY A 815 44.29 3.91 4.70
N HIS A 816 44.52 4.75 5.71
CA HIS A 816 43.62 4.79 6.85
C HIS A 816 42.22 5.22 6.42
N ALA A 817 41.19 4.58 6.95
CA ALA A 817 39.80 4.81 6.57
C ALA A 817 39.43 6.29 6.65
N SER A 818 39.80 6.98 7.75
CA SER A 818 39.53 8.41 7.92
C SER A 818 40.18 9.28 6.84
N HIS A 819 41.43 9.00 6.48
CA HIS A 819 42.13 9.71 5.42
C HIS A 819 41.49 9.47 4.05
N MET A 820 41.12 8.23 3.73
CA MET A 820 40.47 7.91 2.46
C MET A 820 39.08 8.56 2.36
N ILE A 821 38.29 8.51 3.43
CA ILE A 821 36.96 9.15 3.49
C ILE A 821 37.10 10.67 3.32
N HIS A 822 38.05 11.30 4.03
CA HIS A 822 38.28 12.74 3.91
C HIS A 822 38.69 13.14 2.49
N TRP A 823 39.60 12.38 1.86
CA TRP A 823 40.02 12.65 0.49
C TRP A 823 38.87 12.58 -0.52
N PHE A 824 38.04 11.54 -0.44
CA PHE A 824 36.93 11.35 -1.37
C PHE A 824 35.75 12.29 -1.15
N LYS A 825 35.70 13.05 -0.04
CA LYS A 825 34.76 14.18 0.09
C LYS A 825 35.05 15.29 -0.91
N GLU A 826 36.33 15.50 -1.24
CA GLU A 826 36.77 16.61 -2.09
C GLU A 826 37.24 16.17 -3.48
N HIS A 827 37.58 14.88 -3.66
CA HIS A 827 38.20 14.35 -4.87
C HIS A 827 37.48 13.09 -5.38
N SER A 828 37.37 12.94 -6.70
CA SER A 828 36.72 11.77 -7.33
C SER A 828 37.71 10.65 -7.74
N GLU A 829 39.02 10.93 -7.72
CA GLU A 829 40.08 10.03 -8.17
C GLU A 829 40.99 9.58 -7.01
N CYS A 830 41.73 8.49 -7.24
CA CYS A 830 42.63 7.88 -6.27
C CYS A 830 43.74 8.87 -5.83
N PRO A 831 44.10 8.95 -4.53
CA PRO A 831 45.16 9.83 -4.04
C PRO A 831 46.57 9.48 -4.53
N VAL A 832 46.76 8.35 -5.22
CA VAL A 832 48.08 7.92 -5.72
C VAL A 832 48.26 8.38 -7.16
N THR A 833 49.19 9.30 -7.41
CA THR A 833 49.58 9.71 -8.78
C THR A 833 50.38 8.60 -9.48
N PRO A 834 50.09 8.21 -10.75
CA PRO A 834 49.10 8.73 -11.71
C PRO A 834 47.83 7.86 -11.84
N CYS A 835 47.33 7.30 -10.75
CA CYS A 835 46.18 6.39 -10.77
C CYS A 835 44.85 7.15 -10.99
N THR A 836 44.18 6.87 -12.11
CA THR A 836 42.88 7.46 -12.47
C THR A 836 41.67 6.67 -11.96
N CYS A 837 41.87 5.77 -10.99
CA CYS A 837 40.80 4.91 -10.49
C CYS A 837 39.81 5.70 -9.62
N ARG A 838 38.53 5.70 -9.99
CA ARG A 838 37.43 6.31 -9.22
C ARG A 838 36.97 5.41 -8.08
N CYS A 839 37.87 5.19 -7.12
CA CYS A 839 37.76 4.15 -6.10
C CYS A 839 36.45 4.20 -5.29
N PHE A 840 35.92 5.41 -5.04
CA PHE A 840 34.70 5.60 -4.24
C PHE A 840 33.40 5.33 -5.02
N SER A 841 33.41 5.56 -6.34
CA SER A 841 32.22 5.34 -7.21
C SER A 841 31.96 3.87 -7.58
N VAL A 842 32.93 2.99 -7.31
CA VAL A 842 32.78 1.54 -7.51
C VAL A 842 31.97 0.92 -6.36
N ASP A 843 31.85 1.62 -5.23
CA ASP A 843 30.98 1.26 -4.12
C ASP A 843 29.56 1.74 -4.42
N SER A 844 28.71 0.85 -4.92
CA SER A 844 27.35 1.16 -5.39
C SER A 844 26.40 1.61 -4.26
N LEU A 845 26.85 1.57 -3.00
CA LEU A 845 26.06 1.78 -1.78
C LEU A 845 26.40 3.08 -1.03
N SER A 846 27.45 3.82 -1.39
CA SER A 846 27.86 5.03 -0.65
C SER A 846 27.06 6.29 -1.03
N ASN A 847 26.30 6.25 -2.13
CA ASN A 847 25.46 7.37 -2.57
C ASN A 847 24.23 7.63 -1.68
N GLU A 848 23.88 6.74 -0.75
CA GLU A 848 22.74 6.93 0.17
C GLU A 848 23.14 7.46 1.56
N ILE A 849 24.44 7.51 1.90
CA ILE A 849 24.91 7.96 3.22
C ILE A 849 25.13 9.50 3.26
N SER A 850 24.89 10.20 2.16
CA SER A 850 25.07 11.65 2.03
C SER A 850 23.77 12.44 1.88
N THR A 851 22.69 12.01 2.56
CA THR A 851 21.51 12.85 2.81
C THR A 851 21.26 12.98 4.30
#